data_AF-A0A9P0ELX1-F1
#
_entry.id   AF-A0A9P0ELX1-F1
#
_cell.length_a   1.000
_cell.length_b   1.000
_cell.length_c   1.000
_cell.angle_alpha   90.00
_cell.angle_beta   90.00
_cell.angle_gamma   90.00
#
_symmetry.space_group_name_H-M   'P 1'
#
loop_
_entity.id
_entity.type
_entity.pdbx_description
1 polymer ?
#
loop_
_entity_poly.entity_id
_entity_poly.type
_entity_poly.pdbx_seq_one_letter_code
_entity_poly.pdbx_strand_id
1 'polypeptide(L)'
;MPDLQEMDSSRKFQHIQPAPSSSSQPTEEVTSGVTSEGFPFPPKRQRRHQVKTACDTCRTKKTKRPICAACIKRGTGCTFDGVPAEADELTESDELLTLLTSALTEEEVMALLSDIKHRNNFSESLKHLKTLRDERLFEDTSGTDLALAPDQDSLEFELMTRHSLLFPASVALDKTLLSQKGSSSCHSADAVHAGSHQASNSTVASKPEPVKLFDPRLGKVDFSTWTDVSIDNLDAARLISRYLEVDHPVLGLFDHDLFLADLSTGHKRFCTSFLVNAILSWGFLQYLPPKSPGGPSESSKFFSRARGQWITGSMADSFPAVAGLQLLSLVATFSGQGPTAKKLLFDGIDMAKRLDLLSSGDETPKSDRGYNTDELKAASSAAWGLFCHTTLHALHCQKCELWSIGPPNLPIPASDDPTTLHYLCRLWIIVHEMLREYFSPERISDPARYDIQFAQATFSRLLDWGSCLPLSLARGNKTTHQGAILHIYFHAASITLLRPLVLFDDDSAFTLDSGSKRPAKDFLHASSNQLKRLVSLYQANFSHPSELSILWHTGCLFVANAVIRDETSPTSRLHFWRCLYGYKSLYPKSTLVKSIAKGLLLMAVMENLITKEEACREIGEFPSGNDGEHSHAMEPTEACFVVDLDLGLSDAVGSHVDSLAQSFDDMFMDYNE
;
A
#
# COMPACT_ATOMS: atom_id res chain seq x y z
N MET A 1 49.84 34.51 -21.42
CA MET A 1 50.43 35.86 -21.45
C MET A 1 49.53 36.78 -22.28
N PRO A 2 48.67 37.58 -21.63
CA PRO A 2 48.32 37.59 -20.20
C PRO A 2 46.85 37.13 -19.99
N ASP A 3 46.25 37.32 -18.81
CA ASP A 3 46.50 36.62 -17.54
C ASP A 3 45.39 36.95 -16.51
N LEU A 4 45.22 36.14 -15.47
CA LEU A 4 44.32 36.36 -14.30
C LEU A 4 42.79 36.42 -14.61
N GLN A 5 41.85 36.20 -13.69
CA GLN A 5 41.93 35.92 -12.24
C GLN A 5 40.72 35.08 -11.75
N GLU A 6 40.89 34.27 -10.70
CA GLU A 6 39.78 33.67 -9.92
C GLU A 6 39.23 34.66 -8.87
N MET A 7 37.94 34.54 -8.51
CA MET A 7 37.40 35.05 -7.24
C MET A 7 36.25 34.18 -6.70
N ASP A 8 36.45 33.62 -5.50
CA ASP A 8 35.38 33.13 -4.61
C ASP A 8 34.62 34.32 -3.99
N SER A 9 33.33 34.15 -3.71
CA SER A 9 32.55 35.08 -2.89
C SER A 9 31.46 34.41 -2.05
N SER A 10 31.85 33.42 -1.25
CA SER A 10 31.03 32.87 -0.16
C SER A 10 30.55 33.96 0.81
N ARG A 11 29.27 34.38 0.74
CA ARG A 11 28.66 35.33 1.70
C ARG A 11 27.26 34.92 2.16
N LYS A 12 27.05 35.04 3.47
CA LYS A 12 25.83 34.68 4.19
C LYS A 12 24.81 35.82 4.11
N PHE A 13 23.54 35.49 3.95
CA PHE A 13 22.46 36.44 4.23
C PHE A 13 22.25 36.58 5.75
N GLN A 14 22.05 37.80 6.23
CA GLN A 14 21.66 38.09 7.61
C GLN A 14 20.28 38.76 7.61
N HIS A 15 19.43 38.39 8.57
CA HIS A 15 18.14 39.04 8.77
C HIS A 15 18.32 40.50 9.20
N ILE A 16 17.59 41.41 8.55
CA ILE A 16 17.48 42.82 8.94
C ILE A 16 16.27 42.98 9.87
N GLN A 17 16.47 43.60 11.03
CA GLN A 17 15.38 44.04 11.92
C GLN A 17 15.14 45.55 11.77
N PRO A 18 13.89 46.04 11.74
CA PRO A 18 13.57 47.46 11.87
C PRO A 18 13.74 47.95 13.33
N ALA A 19 14.13 49.21 13.51
CA ALA A 19 14.21 49.90 14.82
C ALA A 19 13.17 51.05 14.93
N PRO A 20 12.75 51.47 16.14
CA PRO A 20 11.50 52.24 16.34
C PRO A 20 11.66 53.75 16.66
N SER A 21 10.57 54.52 16.53
CA SER A 21 10.35 55.90 17.03
C SER A 21 8.84 56.22 16.98
N SER A 22 8.13 56.43 18.11
CA SER A 22 7.75 57.74 18.73
C SER A 22 6.92 58.69 17.83
N SER A 23 5.85 59.38 18.24
CA SER A 23 5.25 59.70 19.57
C SER A 23 3.70 59.80 19.45
N SER A 24 2.82 60.17 20.42
CA SER A 24 2.88 61.07 21.59
C SER A 24 1.85 60.72 22.69
N GLN A 25 2.07 61.29 23.89
CA GLN A 25 1.23 61.29 25.11
C GLN A 25 0.09 62.34 25.07
N PRO A 26 -0.76 62.56 26.12
CA PRO A 26 -0.70 62.07 27.52
C PRO A 26 -2.00 61.36 28.00
N THR A 27 -2.20 60.95 29.26
CA THR A 27 -1.35 61.01 30.49
C THR A 27 -1.27 59.61 31.16
N GLU A 28 -1.46 59.28 32.46
CA GLU A 28 -1.68 60.01 33.73
C GLU A 28 -0.99 59.35 34.96
N GLU A 29 -1.15 60.01 36.11
CA GLU A 29 -0.59 59.80 37.45
C GLU A 29 -1.39 58.75 38.27
N VAL A 30 -0.99 58.12 39.40
CA VAL A 30 0.18 58.13 40.33
C VAL A 30 0.04 56.84 41.23
N THR A 31 0.97 56.25 42.02
CA THR A 31 2.20 56.65 42.76
C THR A 31 3.26 55.51 42.81
N SER A 32 4.36 55.77 43.54
CA SER A 32 5.37 54.90 44.19
C SER A 32 4.98 53.48 44.71
N GLY A 33 5.89 52.50 44.81
CA GLY A 33 7.31 52.45 44.39
C GLY A 33 8.25 51.59 45.27
N VAL A 34 9.51 51.44 44.84
CA VAL A 34 10.74 51.10 45.62
C VAL A 34 11.07 49.61 45.94
N THR A 35 11.79 48.99 44.98
CA THR A 35 13.02 48.14 45.08
C THR A 35 13.11 46.75 45.77
N SER A 36 14.00 45.94 45.15
CA SER A 36 14.96 44.96 45.71
C SER A 36 14.66 43.45 45.56
N GLU A 37 15.74 42.66 45.55
CA GLU A 37 15.82 41.29 45.05
C GLU A 37 15.46 40.21 46.09
N GLY A 38 14.96 39.04 45.65
CA GLY A 38 14.61 37.93 46.55
C GLY A 38 14.54 36.56 45.87
N PHE A 39 15.27 35.58 46.42
CA PHE A 39 15.47 34.22 45.90
C PHE A 39 14.23 33.29 45.93
N PRO A 40 14.21 32.15 45.20
CA PRO A 40 12.97 31.47 44.79
C PRO A 40 12.38 30.47 45.80
N PHE A 41 11.05 30.31 45.73
CA PHE A 41 10.25 29.36 46.52
C PHE A 41 9.09 28.77 45.65
N PRO A 42 8.46 27.64 46.04
CA PRO A 42 8.70 26.36 45.35
C PRO A 42 7.60 25.95 44.33
N PRO A 43 7.88 24.95 43.46
CA PRO A 43 6.88 24.40 42.54
C PRO A 43 5.65 23.84 43.29
N LYS A 44 4.46 24.25 42.85
CA LYS A 44 3.18 23.77 43.39
C LYS A 44 2.98 22.28 43.03
N ARG A 45 2.38 21.53 43.96
CA ARG A 45 2.26 20.05 43.92
C ARG A 45 1.57 19.55 42.64
N GLN A 46 2.25 18.71 41.87
CA GLN A 46 1.61 17.87 40.84
C GLN A 46 0.54 16.95 41.47
N ARG A 47 -0.60 16.76 40.78
CA ARG A 47 -1.59 15.75 41.14
C ARG A 47 -1.01 14.35 40.90
N ARG A 48 -1.06 13.47 41.91
CA ARG A 48 -0.57 12.09 41.78
C ARG A 48 -1.47 11.28 40.85
N HIS A 49 -0.88 10.59 39.88
CA HIS A 49 -1.55 9.58 39.06
C HIS A 49 -2.20 8.49 39.92
N GLN A 50 -3.39 8.03 39.53
CA GLN A 50 -4.06 6.88 40.16
C GLN A 50 -3.75 5.57 39.41
N VAL A 51 -2.85 4.74 39.96
CA VAL A 51 -2.75 3.33 39.54
C VAL A 51 -3.97 2.57 40.07
N LYS A 52 -4.64 1.76 39.25
CA LYS A 52 -5.95 1.14 39.58
C LYS A 52 -5.87 -0.06 40.56
N THR A 53 -4.81 -0.86 40.52
CA THR A 53 -4.77 -2.20 41.18
C THR A 53 -3.58 -2.39 42.15
N ALA A 54 -3.66 -3.40 43.03
CA ALA A 54 -2.60 -3.82 43.95
C ALA A 54 -2.72 -5.32 44.29
N CYS A 55 -1.61 -6.01 44.52
CA CYS A 55 -1.58 -7.46 44.80
C CYS A 55 -2.28 -7.83 46.11
N ASP A 56 -2.78 -9.06 46.18
CA ASP A 56 -3.79 -9.47 47.17
C ASP A 56 -3.28 -9.44 48.61
N THR A 57 -2.02 -9.83 48.83
CA THR A 57 -1.34 -9.72 50.15
C THR A 57 -1.25 -8.28 50.67
N CYS A 58 -1.30 -7.28 49.79
CA CYS A 58 -1.19 -5.85 50.11
C CYS A 58 -2.49 -5.05 49.93
N ARG A 59 -3.55 -5.67 49.37
CA ARG A 59 -4.88 -5.09 49.13
C ARG A 59 -5.53 -4.52 50.40
N THR A 60 -5.16 -5.05 51.57
CA THR A 60 -5.60 -4.58 52.90
C THR A 60 -4.92 -3.28 53.39
N LYS A 61 -3.80 -2.82 52.80
CA LYS A 61 -3.00 -1.69 53.33
C LYS A 61 -2.56 -0.63 52.29
N LYS A 62 -3.32 -0.49 51.19
CA LYS A 62 -3.39 0.70 50.31
C LYS A 62 -2.06 1.41 49.97
N THR A 63 -1.08 0.69 49.41
CA THR A 63 0.12 1.28 48.77
C THR A 63 0.35 0.69 47.37
N LYS A 64 1.00 1.45 46.46
CA LYS A 64 0.97 1.22 45.00
C LYS A 64 2.36 1.26 44.36
N ARG A 65 2.94 0.11 43.94
CA ARG A 65 4.06 -0.06 42.97
C ARG A 65 4.13 -1.54 42.51
N PRO A 66 4.79 -1.87 41.36
CA PRO A 66 4.71 -3.20 40.72
C PRO A 66 5.25 -4.36 41.56
N ILE A 67 6.33 -4.15 42.32
CA ILE A 67 6.82 -5.09 43.34
C ILE A 67 6.88 -4.33 44.65
N CYS A 68 6.18 -4.82 45.69
CA CYS A 68 6.15 -4.12 46.97
C CYS A 68 7.38 -4.48 47.82
N ALA A 69 8.00 -3.47 48.44
CA ALA A 69 9.17 -3.67 49.30
C ALA A 69 8.89 -4.58 50.52
N ALA A 70 7.62 -4.77 50.88
CA ALA A 70 7.21 -5.66 51.96
C ALA A 70 7.34 -7.16 51.61
N CYS A 71 7.04 -7.57 50.38
CA CYS A 71 7.24 -8.96 49.93
C CYS A 71 8.73 -9.27 49.73
N ILE A 72 9.50 -8.33 49.17
CA ILE A 72 10.97 -8.44 49.05
C ILE A 72 11.60 -8.68 50.43
N LYS A 73 11.19 -7.92 51.46
CA LYS A 73 11.67 -8.10 52.85
C LYS A 73 11.19 -9.37 53.57
N ARG A 74 10.37 -10.21 52.91
CA ARG A 74 9.77 -11.42 53.51
C ARG A 74 10.10 -12.71 52.77
N GLY A 75 10.73 -12.64 51.59
CA GLY A 75 11.05 -13.83 50.78
C GLY A 75 9.84 -14.56 50.20
N THR A 76 8.64 -13.96 50.26
CA THR A 76 7.39 -14.56 49.77
C THR A 76 7.09 -14.09 48.34
N GLY A 77 6.72 -15.02 47.46
CA GLY A 77 6.27 -14.70 46.10
C GLY A 77 5.11 -13.69 46.07
N CYS A 78 5.09 -12.84 45.05
CA CYS A 78 4.09 -11.80 44.86
C CYS A 78 3.34 -12.05 43.55
N THR A 79 2.24 -12.79 43.64
CA THR A 79 1.32 -13.02 42.52
C THR A 79 0.34 -11.87 42.35
N PHE A 80 -0.22 -11.77 41.15
CA PHE A 80 -1.41 -11.00 40.82
C PHE A 80 -2.28 -11.97 40.00
N ASP A 81 -3.52 -12.23 40.43
CA ASP A 81 -4.43 -13.04 39.62
C ASP A 81 -4.86 -12.26 38.37
N GLY A 82 -4.97 -12.97 37.24
CA GLY A 82 -5.20 -12.35 35.92
C GLY A 82 -6.57 -11.68 35.80
N VAL A 83 -6.60 -10.50 35.17
CA VAL A 83 -7.83 -9.86 34.71
C VAL A 83 -8.33 -10.63 33.47
N PRO A 84 -9.65 -10.88 33.31
CA PRO A 84 -10.19 -11.46 32.09
C PRO A 84 -9.97 -10.54 30.88
N ALA A 85 -9.52 -11.11 29.77
CA ALA A 85 -9.83 -10.75 28.38
C ALA A 85 -9.96 -9.26 27.94
N GLU A 86 -9.28 -8.29 28.59
CA GLU A 86 -9.25 -6.88 28.13
C GLU A 86 -8.73 -6.73 26.67
N ALA A 87 -8.05 -7.75 26.11
CA ALA A 87 -7.62 -7.80 24.71
C ALA A 87 -8.75 -8.17 23.72
N ASP A 88 -9.70 -9.02 24.13
CA ASP A 88 -10.84 -9.40 23.29
C ASP A 88 -11.88 -8.27 23.29
N GLU A 89 -12.17 -7.65 24.45
CA GLU A 89 -13.08 -6.50 24.52
C GLU A 89 -12.58 -5.29 23.71
N LEU A 90 -11.27 -5.05 23.65
CA LEU A 90 -10.68 -3.99 22.81
C LEU A 90 -10.77 -4.31 21.31
N THR A 91 -10.60 -5.57 20.91
CA THR A 91 -10.70 -5.96 19.49
C THR A 91 -12.14 -6.05 19.00
N GLU A 92 -13.09 -6.53 19.82
CA GLU A 92 -14.52 -6.41 19.52
C GLU A 92 -15.00 -4.95 19.50
N SER A 93 -14.40 -4.06 20.32
CA SER A 93 -14.69 -2.62 20.29
C SER A 93 -14.23 -1.95 18.98
N ASP A 94 -13.00 -2.22 18.54
CA ASP A 94 -12.47 -1.68 17.26
C ASP A 94 -13.19 -2.29 16.05
N GLU A 95 -13.54 -3.59 16.09
CA GLU A 95 -14.32 -4.22 15.03
C GLU A 95 -15.75 -3.64 14.99
N LEU A 96 -16.38 -3.39 16.14
CA LEU A 96 -17.69 -2.72 16.21
C LEU A 96 -17.61 -1.29 15.65
N LEU A 97 -16.60 -0.49 16.03
CA LEU A 97 -16.39 0.85 15.45
C LEU A 97 -16.24 0.77 13.93
N THR A 98 -15.39 -0.14 13.46
CA THR A 98 -15.14 -0.37 12.03
C THR A 98 -16.44 -0.73 11.29
N LEU A 99 -17.30 -1.56 11.89
CA LEU A 99 -18.60 -1.95 11.32
C LEU A 99 -19.63 -0.81 11.32
N LEU A 100 -19.64 0.04 12.36
CA LEU A 100 -20.55 1.19 12.46
C LEU A 100 -20.17 2.30 11.48
N THR A 101 -18.89 2.67 11.38
CA THR A 101 -18.41 3.79 10.55
C THR A 101 -18.37 3.47 9.06
N SER A 102 -18.36 2.19 8.65
CA SER A 102 -18.20 1.79 7.23
C SER A 102 -19.48 1.36 6.48
N ALA A 103 -20.64 1.25 7.13
CA ALA A 103 -21.82 0.58 6.54
C ALA A 103 -23.23 1.12 6.91
N LEU A 104 -23.34 2.16 7.75
CA LEU A 104 -24.62 2.65 8.28
C LEU A 104 -24.75 4.18 8.21
N THR A 105 -25.99 4.69 8.19
CA THR A 105 -26.27 6.13 8.34
C THR A 105 -26.40 6.55 9.82
N GLU A 106 -26.30 7.85 10.13
CA GLU A 106 -26.42 8.34 11.51
C GLU A 106 -27.76 7.96 12.17
N GLU A 107 -28.86 7.91 11.40
CA GLU A 107 -30.18 7.51 11.86
C GLU A 107 -30.24 6.00 12.23
N GLU A 108 -29.55 5.17 11.46
CA GLU A 108 -29.46 3.71 11.67
C GLU A 108 -28.56 3.37 12.86
N VAL A 109 -27.42 4.05 13.00
CA VAL A 109 -26.54 3.94 14.17
C VAL A 109 -27.30 4.29 15.46
N MET A 110 -28.12 5.34 15.43
CA MET A 110 -28.96 5.74 16.57
C MET A 110 -30.05 4.70 16.91
N ALA A 111 -30.67 4.09 15.89
CA ALA A 111 -31.61 2.99 16.10
C ALA A 111 -30.92 1.75 16.71
N LEU A 112 -29.75 1.38 16.21
CA LEU A 112 -28.98 0.22 16.67
C LEU A 112 -28.46 0.40 18.11
N LEU A 113 -27.96 1.59 18.45
CA LEU A 113 -27.54 1.94 19.82
C LEU A 113 -28.71 1.88 20.82
N SER A 114 -29.93 2.19 20.38
CA SER A 114 -31.14 2.02 21.18
C SER A 114 -31.44 0.53 21.45
N ASP A 115 -31.34 -0.32 20.44
CA ASP A 115 -31.66 -1.75 20.57
C ASP A 115 -30.59 -2.53 21.37
N ILE A 116 -29.30 -2.21 21.20
CA ILE A 116 -28.18 -2.73 22.02
C ILE A 116 -28.42 -2.40 23.51
N LYS A 117 -28.80 -1.16 23.80
CA LYS A 117 -29.12 -0.66 25.15
C LYS A 117 -30.35 -1.32 25.78
N HIS A 118 -31.21 -1.97 24.99
CA HIS A 118 -32.40 -2.67 25.46
C HIS A 118 -32.25 -4.20 25.51
N ARG A 119 -31.44 -4.84 24.65
CA ARG A 119 -31.35 -6.31 24.56
C ARG A 119 -30.18 -6.95 25.30
N ASN A 120 -29.13 -6.19 25.61
CA ASN A 120 -28.06 -6.61 26.53
C ASN A 120 -27.31 -7.91 26.13
N ASN A 121 -27.34 -8.31 24.84
CA ASN A 121 -26.66 -9.49 24.30
C ASN A 121 -25.72 -9.13 23.13
N PHE A 122 -24.53 -8.63 23.48
CA PHE A 122 -23.58 -8.02 22.53
C PHE A 122 -23.18 -8.94 21.36
N SER A 123 -22.91 -10.22 21.62
CA SER A 123 -22.52 -11.19 20.58
C SER A 123 -23.63 -11.46 19.55
N GLU A 124 -24.90 -11.33 19.94
CA GLU A 124 -26.05 -11.49 19.05
C GLU A 124 -26.29 -10.22 18.23
N SER A 125 -26.12 -9.04 18.82
CA SER A 125 -26.06 -7.76 18.10
C SER A 125 -24.90 -7.71 17.10
N LEU A 126 -23.70 -8.17 17.46
CA LEU A 126 -22.54 -8.26 16.55
C LEU A 126 -22.76 -9.26 15.41
N LYS A 127 -23.45 -10.37 15.66
CA LYS A 127 -23.87 -11.30 14.59
C LYS A 127 -24.92 -10.67 13.68
N HIS A 128 -25.86 -9.92 14.22
CA HIS A 128 -26.85 -9.21 13.40
C HIS A 128 -26.19 -8.09 12.57
N LEU A 129 -25.21 -7.35 13.12
CA LEU A 129 -24.36 -6.42 12.37
C LEU A 129 -23.52 -7.13 11.29
N LYS A 130 -22.91 -8.27 11.65
CA LYS A 130 -22.33 -9.31 10.80
C LYS A 130 -23.19 -9.55 9.54
N THR A 131 -24.42 -9.97 9.83
CA THR A 131 -25.43 -10.37 8.87
C THR A 131 -25.92 -9.18 8.05
N LEU A 132 -26.20 -8.02 8.65
CA LEU A 132 -26.64 -6.81 7.95
C LEU A 132 -25.56 -6.22 7.05
N ARG A 133 -24.28 -6.29 7.45
CA ARG A 133 -23.14 -5.95 6.57
C ARG A 133 -23.08 -6.93 5.40
N ASP A 134 -23.16 -8.23 5.67
CA ASP A 134 -23.05 -9.25 4.63
C ASP A 134 -24.28 -9.25 3.70
N GLU A 135 -25.46 -8.90 4.21
CA GLU A 135 -26.69 -8.62 3.47
C GLU A 135 -26.57 -7.33 2.65
N ARG A 136 -26.01 -6.24 3.19
CA ARG A 136 -25.75 -5.00 2.42
C ARG A 136 -24.66 -5.14 1.38
N LEU A 137 -23.60 -5.91 1.62
CA LEU A 137 -22.64 -6.31 0.59
C LEU A 137 -23.28 -7.19 -0.49
N PHE A 138 -24.38 -7.88 -0.15
CA PHE A 138 -25.23 -8.58 -1.09
C PHE A 138 -26.27 -7.68 -1.78
N GLU A 139 -26.78 -6.61 -1.15
CA GLU A 139 -27.72 -5.66 -1.74
C GLU A 139 -26.99 -4.65 -2.65
N ASP A 140 -25.81 -4.12 -2.27
CA ASP A 140 -24.89 -3.45 -3.20
C ASP A 140 -24.42 -4.35 -4.37
N THR A 141 -24.75 -5.65 -4.35
CA THR A 141 -24.59 -6.57 -5.49
C THR A 141 -25.90 -7.22 -6.00
N SER A 142 -27.08 -6.75 -5.57
CA SER A 142 -28.40 -7.21 -6.07
C SER A 142 -29.59 -6.23 -5.98
N GLY A 143 -29.37 -4.97 -5.59
CA GLY A 143 -30.34 -3.87 -5.59
C GLY A 143 -29.83 -2.70 -4.73
N THR A 144 -29.62 -1.49 -5.26
CA THR A 144 -30.59 -0.79 -6.12
C THR A 144 -30.28 -0.79 -7.62
N ASP A 145 -29.07 -1.14 -8.03
CA ASP A 145 -28.90 -1.69 -9.39
C ASP A 145 -29.47 -3.11 -9.38
N LEU A 146 -30.67 -3.26 -9.94
CA LEU A 146 -30.88 -4.45 -10.77
C LEU A 146 -29.77 -4.40 -11.81
N ALA A 147 -28.82 -5.34 -11.73
CA ALA A 147 -27.90 -5.62 -12.80
C ALA A 147 -28.69 -6.19 -13.99
N LEU A 148 -29.41 -5.29 -14.68
CA LEU A 148 -29.78 -5.45 -16.08
C LEU A 148 -28.50 -5.93 -16.77
N ALA A 149 -28.54 -7.09 -17.42
CA ALA A 149 -27.46 -7.49 -18.29
C ALA A 149 -27.20 -6.29 -19.21
N PRO A 150 -25.98 -5.72 -19.24
CA PRO A 150 -25.74 -4.47 -19.95
C PRO A 150 -26.24 -4.64 -21.38
N ASP A 151 -26.91 -3.62 -21.90
CA ASP A 151 -27.77 -3.74 -23.08
C ASP A 151 -27.03 -4.46 -24.21
N GLN A 152 -27.72 -5.28 -25.01
CA GLN A 152 -27.06 -6.15 -25.99
C GLN A 152 -26.31 -5.34 -27.05
N ASP A 153 -26.74 -4.10 -27.28
CA ASP A 153 -26.09 -3.11 -28.14
C ASP A 153 -25.11 -2.17 -27.39
N SER A 154 -24.77 -2.43 -26.13
CA SER A 154 -23.82 -1.66 -25.30
C SER A 154 -22.37 -2.13 -25.44
N LEU A 155 -21.42 -1.23 -25.17
CA LEU A 155 -19.99 -1.57 -25.17
C LEU A 155 -19.60 -2.51 -24.01
N GLU A 156 -20.19 -2.36 -22.81
CA GLU A 156 -19.85 -3.26 -21.69
C GLU A 156 -20.26 -4.71 -22.00
N PHE A 157 -21.39 -4.93 -22.67
CA PHE A 157 -21.80 -6.26 -23.13
C PHE A 157 -20.85 -6.83 -24.21
N GLU A 158 -20.39 -6.00 -25.14
CA GLU A 158 -19.46 -6.40 -26.18
C GLU A 158 -18.09 -6.80 -25.60
N LEU A 159 -17.52 -5.95 -24.74
CA LEU A 159 -16.26 -6.20 -24.05
C LEU A 159 -16.35 -7.43 -23.13
N MET A 160 -17.48 -7.63 -22.45
CA MET A 160 -17.76 -8.79 -21.63
C MET A 160 -17.81 -10.09 -22.43
N THR A 161 -18.47 -10.06 -23.59
CA THR A 161 -18.61 -11.23 -24.47
C THR A 161 -17.29 -11.62 -25.13
N ARG A 162 -16.46 -10.64 -25.51
CA ARG A 162 -15.18 -10.87 -26.21
C ARG A 162 -13.99 -11.07 -25.28
N HIS A 163 -13.95 -10.40 -24.13
CA HIS A 163 -12.79 -10.35 -23.24
C HIS A 163 -13.18 -10.60 -21.78
N SER A 164 -13.94 -11.68 -21.53
CA SER A 164 -14.56 -12.01 -20.23
C SER A 164 -13.63 -12.13 -19.02
N LEU A 165 -12.31 -12.30 -19.21
CA LEU A 165 -11.30 -12.22 -18.13
C LEU A 165 -10.98 -10.77 -17.73
N LEU A 166 -11.05 -9.82 -18.67
CA LEU A 166 -10.83 -8.39 -18.49
C LEU A 166 -12.13 -7.64 -18.16
N PHE A 167 -13.26 -8.11 -18.67
CA PHE A 167 -14.58 -7.50 -18.44
C PHE A 167 -15.60 -8.56 -17.97
N PRO A 168 -15.36 -9.28 -16.86
CA PRO A 168 -16.31 -10.26 -16.36
C PRO A 168 -17.68 -9.65 -16.10
N ALA A 169 -18.72 -10.43 -16.38
CA ALA A 169 -20.11 -10.09 -16.14
C ALA A 169 -20.37 -9.76 -14.67
N SER A 170 -21.26 -8.81 -14.42
CA SER A 170 -21.77 -8.50 -13.07
C SER A 170 -22.77 -9.58 -12.61
N VAL A 171 -22.31 -10.81 -12.49
CA VAL A 171 -23.09 -11.92 -11.95
C VAL A 171 -23.27 -11.70 -10.45
N ALA A 172 -24.51 -11.45 -10.02
CA ALA A 172 -24.85 -11.45 -8.60
C ALA A 172 -24.40 -12.77 -7.96
N LEU A 173 -23.51 -12.69 -6.97
CA LEU A 173 -22.66 -13.81 -6.57
C LEU A 173 -23.49 -14.91 -5.88
N ASP A 174 -23.77 -16.00 -6.60
CA ASP A 174 -24.85 -16.93 -6.26
C ASP A 174 -24.83 -17.40 -4.78
N LYS A 175 -25.90 -17.06 -4.05
CA LYS A 175 -26.10 -17.33 -2.61
C LYS A 175 -26.01 -18.83 -2.27
N THR A 176 -26.22 -19.72 -3.24
CA THR A 176 -26.21 -21.18 -3.02
C THR A 176 -24.84 -21.76 -2.66
N LEU A 177 -23.73 -21.18 -3.11
CA LEU A 177 -22.38 -21.75 -2.93
C LEU A 177 -21.68 -21.36 -1.62
N LEU A 178 -22.12 -20.28 -0.96
CA LEU A 178 -21.56 -19.88 0.36
C LEU A 178 -22.32 -20.53 1.53
N SER A 179 -23.59 -20.90 1.34
CA SER A 179 -24.41 -21.56 2.37
C SER A 179 -23.81 -22.89 2.86
N GLN A 180 -23.12 -23.66 2.00
CA GLN A 180 -22.54 -24.97 2.36
C GLN A 180 -21.38 -24.95 3.37
N LYS A 181 -20.91 -23.77 3.83
CA LYS A 181 -20.02 -23.70 5.01
C LYS A 181 -20.77 -23.65 6.34
N GLY A 182 -22.08 -23.48 6.34
CA GLY A 182 -22.95 -23.84 7.45
C GLY A 182 -23.46 -25.28 7.28
N SER A 183 -23.25 -26.12 8.29
CA SER A 183 -23.71 -27.52 8.34
C SER A 183 -23.02 -28.49 7.35
N SER A 184 -21.85 -29.01 7.74
CA SER A 184 -21.29 -30.24 7.17
C SER A 184 -20.49 -31.02 8.23
N SER A 185 -21.22 -31.65 9.16
CA SER A 185 -20.69 -32.78 9.93
C SER A 185 -20.57 -34.00 9.00
N CYS A 186 -19.62 -34.89 9.30
CA CYS A 186 -19.26 -35.97 8.40
C CYS A 186 -20.25 -37.16 8.40
N HIS A 187 -20.42 -37.77 7.22
CA HIS A 187 -20.92 -39.13 7.06
C HIS A 187 -20.01 -39.91 6.12
N SER A 188 -18.96 -40.53 6.68
CA SER A 188 -18.33 -41.71 6.06
C SER A 188 -19.20 -42.93 6.38
N ALA A 189 -19.33 -43.85 5.43
CA ALA A 189 -20.32 -44.94 5.50
C ALA A 189 -20.04 -45.97 6.62
N ASP A 190 -21.11 -46.56 7.15
CA ASP A 190 -21.08 -47.57 8.20
C ASP A 190 -20.35 -48.86 7.79
N ALA A 191 -19.56 -49.39 8.73
CA ALA A 191 -19.16 -50.80 8.75
C ALA A 191 -19.26 -51.32 10.20
N VAL A 192 -20.07 -52.36 10.40
CA VAL A 192 -20.58 -52.73 11.74
C VAL A 192 -19.68 -53.73 12.47
N HIS A 193 -19.21 -53.39 13.67
CA HIS A 193 -19.21 -54.30 14.82
C HIS A 193 -19.18 -53.59 16.18
N ALA A 194 -19.77 -54.21 17.19
CA ALA A 194 -19.96 -53.66 18.54
C ALA A 194 -18.95 -54.22 19.56
N GLY A 195 -18.56 -53.42 20.57
CA GLY A 195 -17.51 -53.82 21.52
C GLY A 195 -17.31 -52.91 22.76
N SER A 196 -18.34 -52.79 23.61
CA SER A 196 -18.27 -52.52 25.06
C SER A 196 -17.05 -51.79 25.68
N HIS A 197 -17.30 -50.58 26.20
CA HIS A 197 -16.74 -49.98 27.44
C HIS A 197 -15.25 -50.18 27.81
N GLN A 198 -14.47 -49.09 27.88
CA GLN A 198 -14.30 -48.30 29.11
C GLN A 198 -13.51 -46.99 28.86
N ALA A 199 -13.63 -46.03 29.78
CA ALA A 199 -12.94 -44.73 29.67
C ALA A 199 -11.48 -44.82 30.16
N SER A 200 -10.58 -44.05 29.54
CA SER A 200 -9.21 -43.83 30.02
C SER A 200 -8.72 -42.47 29.54
N ASN A 201 -8.51 -41.55 30.48
CA ASN A 201 -8.05 -40.19 30.18
C ASN A 201 -6.56 -40.20 29.85
N SER A 202 -6.20 -39.95 28.59
CA SER A 202 -4.83 -39.59 28.19
C SER A 202 -4.81 -38.17 27.62
N THR A 203 -4.31 -37.21 28.41
CA THR A 203 -4.04 -35.84 27.97
C THR A 203 -2.84 -35.81 27.02
N VAL A 204 -3.09 -36.13 25.74
CA VAL A 204 -2.13 -35.91 24.67
C VAL A 204 -1.97 -34.42 24.48
N ALA A 205 -0.83 -33.87 24.91
CA ALA A 205 -0.46 -32.49 24.58
C ALA A 205 -0.38 -32.36 23.05
N SER A 206 -1.18 -31.46 22.47
CA SER A 206 -1.12 -31.13 21.06
C SER A 206 0.29 -30.62 20.74
N LYS A 207 0.99 -31.30 19.83
CA LYS A 207 2.18 -30.71 19.19
C LYS A 207 1.73 -29.41 18.51
N PRO A 208 2.49 -28.30 18.63
CA PRO A 208 2.25 -27.16 17.76
C PRO A 208 2.40 -27.61 16.30
N GLU A 209 1.47 -27.19 15.44
CA GLU A 209 1.55 -27.51 14.02
C GLU A 209 2.84 -26.91 13.40
N PRO A 210 3.47 -27.61 12.44
CA PRO A 210 4.64 -27.08 11.77
C PRO A 210 4.27 -25.81 11.00
N VAL A 211 4.97 -24.71 11.28
CA VAL A 211 4.77 -23.42 10.60
C VAL A 211 4.95 -23.62 9.09
N LYS A 212 3.87 -23.43 8.33
CA LYS A 212 3.91 -23.50 6.87
C LYS A 212 4.69 -22.30 6.33
N LEU A 213 5.86 -22.56 5.77
CA LEU A 213 6.67 -21.61 5.01
C LEU A 213 6.50 -21.87 3.52
N PHE A 214 6.79 -20.85 2.70
CA PHE A 214 6.82 -20.93 1.23
C PHE A 214 7.75 -22.03 0.74
N ASP A 215 8.92 -22.16 1.36
CA ASP A 215 9.91 -23.19 1.06
C ASP A 215 10.60 -23.73 2.34
N PRO A 216 10.80 -25.05 2.47
CA PRO A 216 11.38 -25.68 3.67
C PRO A 216 12.88 -25.38 3.88
N ARG A 217 13.59 -24.79 2.93
CA ARG A 217 14.97 -24.26 3.10
C ARG A 217 14.99 -23.12 4.13
N LEU A 218 13.98 -22.25 4.13
CA LEU A 218 13.90 -21.08 5.02
C LEU A 218 13.95 -21.47 6.51
N GLY A 219 13.30 -22.57 6.90
CA GLY A 219 13.27 -23.07 8.28
C GLY A 219 14.60 -23.63 8.80
N LYS A 220 15.70 -23.53 8.04
CA LYS A 220 17.05 -24.00 8.39
C LYS A 220 18.10 -22.88 8.34
N VAL A 221 17.73 -21.66 7.97
CA VAL A 221 18.66 -20.53 7.79
C VAL A 221 18.99 -19.90 9.14
N ASP A 222 20.28 -19.66 9.39
CA ASP A 222 20.75 -18.79 10.46
C ASP A 222 20.96 -17.36 9.92
N PHE A 223 20.02 -16.47 10.19
CA PHE A 223 20.04 -15.10 9.66
C PHE A 223 21.12 -14.23 10.32
N SER A 224 21.70 -14.64 11.46
CA SER A 224 22.86 -13.96 12.05
C SER A 224 24.11 -13.99 11.15
N THR A 225 24.17 -14.90 10.18
CA THR A 225 25.22 -14.94 9.15
C THR A 225 24.97 -13.97 7.98
N TRP A 226 23.74 -13.47 7.86
CA TRP A 226 23.27 -12.62 6.76
C TRP A 226 23.11 -11.15 7.18
N THR A 227 22.71 -10.89 8.43
CA THR A 227 22.55 -9.56 9.01
C THR A 227 23.09 -9.49 10.44
N ASP A 228 23.55 -8.31 10.83
CA ASP A 228 23.90 -7.92 12.20
C ASP A 228 22.75 -7.16 12.91
N VAL A 229 21.63 -6.92 12.22
CA VAL A 229 20.40 -6.42 12.83
C VAL A 229 19.70 -7.59 13.54
N SER A 230 19.53 -7.48 14.86
CA SER A 230 18.96 -8.55 15.68
C SER A 230 17.53 -8.89 15.27
N ILE A 231 17.30 -10.16 14.92
CA ILE A 231 16.01 -10.73 14.53
C ILE A 231 15.96 -12.21 14.92
N ASP A 232 14.77 -12.74 15.19
CA ASP A 232 14.58 -14.18 15.37
C ASP A 232 14.56 -14.91 14.02
N ASN A 233 15.19 -16.08 13.93
CA ASN A 233 15.32 -16.81 12.67
C ASN A 233 13.98 -17.30 12.09
N LEU A 234 12.97 -17.58 12.93
CA LEU A 234 11.63 -17.96 12.48
C LEU A 234 10.85 -16.74 11.96
N ASP A 235 10.97 -15.58 12.60
CA ASP A 235 10.34 -14.34 12.14
C ASP A 235 10.98 -13.82 10.84
N ALA A 236 12.31 -13.93 10.71
CA ALA A 236 13.02 -13.67 9.45
C ALA A 236 12.53 -14.61 8.32
N ALA A 237 12.42 -15.92 8.60
CA ALA A 237 11.90 -16.91 7.67
C ALA A 237 10.45 -16.64 7.26
N ARG A 238 9.59 -16.22 8.21
CA ARG A 238 8.19 -15.81 7.94
C ARG A 238 8.09 -14.58 7.04
N LEU A 239 8.89 -13.55 7.29
CA LEU A 239 8.90 -12.33 6.47
C LEU A 239 9.31 -12.61 5.03
N ILE A 240 10.39 -13.38 4.82
CA ILE A 240 10.83 -13.78 3.48
C ILE A 240 9.79 -14.71 2.82
N SER A 241 9.21 -15.64 3.57
CA SER A 241 8.14 -16.51 3.10
C SER A 241 6.94 -15.71 2.58
N ARG A 242 6.48 -14.69 3.30
CA ARG A 242 5.34 -13.86 2.90
C ARG A 242 5.67 -12.94 1.72
N TYR A 243 6.91 -12.45 1.63
CA TYR A 243 7.39 -11.73 0.44
C TYR A 243 7.35 -12.60 -0.82
N LEU A 244 7.84 -13.84 -0.74
CA LEU A 244 7.83 -14.79 -1.86
C LEU A 244 6.41 -15.23 -2.26
N GLU A 245 5.47 -15.26 -1.31
CA GLU A 245 4.06 -15.61 -1.55
C GLU A 245 3.24 -14.46 -2.18
N VAL A 246 3.48 -13.21 -1.79
CA VAL A 246 2.58 -12.08 -2.10
C VAL A 246 3.15 -11.10 -3.13
N ASP A 247 4.33 -10.53 -2.85
CA ASP A 247 4.86 -9.39 -3.62
C ASP A 247 5.88 -9.82 -4.68
N HIS A 248 6.66 -10.88 -4.45
CA HIS A 248 7.59 -11.43 -5.44
C HIS A 248 6.91 -11.83 -6.77
N PRO A 249 5.72 -12.47 -6.79
CA PRO A 249 5.02 -12.79 -8.05
C PRO A 249 4.53 -11.57 -8.85
N VAL A 250 4.58 -10.37 -8.27
CA VAL A 250 4.28 -9.09 -8.94
C VAL A 250 5.57 -8.34 -9.32
N LEU A 251 6.56 -8.31 -8.42
CA LEU A 251 7.78 -7.50 -8.57
C LEU A 251 8.91 -8.21 -9.32
N GLY A 252 9.04 -9.54 -9.21
CA GLY A 252 9.94 -10.37 -10.02
C GLY A 252 11.45 -10.11 -9.91
N LEU A 253 11.89 -9.31 -8.93
CA LEU A 253 13.24 -8.69 -8.89
C LEU A 253 14.44 -9.66 -8.93
N PHE A 254 14.25 -10.94 -8.64
CA PHE A 254 15.30 -11.97 -8.62
C PHE A 254 14.69 -13.37 -8.82
N ASP A 255 15.49 -14.36 -9.23
CA ASP A 255 15.05 -15.78 -9.24
C ASP A 255 14.99 -16.30 -7.79
N HIS A 256 13.80 -16.69 -7.33
CA HIS A 256 13.59 -17.08 -5.94
C HIS A 256 14.26 -18.41 -5.58
N ASP A 257 14.42 -19.32 -6.53
CA ASP A 257 14.98 -20.64 -6.30
C ASP A 257 16.49 -20.57 -6.11
N LEU A 258 17.17 -19.77 -6.94
CA LEU A 258 18.58 -19.44 -6.82
C LEU A 258 18.87 -18.65 -5.55
N PHE A 259 18.03 -17.67 -5.21
CA PHE A 259 18.12 -16.94 -3.95
C PHE A 259 17.99 -17.86 -2.73
N LEU A 260 16.99 -18.75 -2.70
CA LEU A 260 16.78 -19.69 -1.60
C LEU A 260 17.90 -20.74 -1.49
N ALA A 261 18.44 -21.22 -2.61
CA ALA A 261 19.58 -22.11 -2.62
C ALA A 261 20.82 -21.47 -1.95
N ASP A 262 21.20 -20.27 -2.40
CA ASP A 262 22.33 -19.52 -1.85
C ASP A 262 22.11 -19.10 -0.38
N LEU A 263 20.90 -18.61 -0.04
CA LEU A 263 20.51 -18.27 1.33
C LEU A 263 20.68 -19.45 2.30
N SER A 264 20.34 -20.66 1.86
CA SER A 264 20.42 -21.89 2.67
C SER A 264 21.82 -22.51 2.77
N THR A 265 22.74 -22.15 1.87
CA THR A 265 24.11 -22.67 1.82
C THR A 265 25.16 -21.67 2.33
N GLY A 266 24.80 -20.38 2.45
CA GLY A 266 25.73 -19.30 2.77
C GLY A 266 26.51 -18.76 1.57
N HIS A 267 26.25 -19.27 0.36
CA HIS A 267 26.84 -18.78 -0.88
C HIS A 267 26.30 -17.38 -1.23
N LYS A 268 27.17 -16.51 -1.80
CA LYS A 268 26.86 -15.08 -2.00
C LYS A 268 26.82 -14.65 -3.48
N ARG A 269 26.35 -15.53 -4.38
CA ARG A 269 26.26 -15.30 -5.84
C ARG A 269 24.90 -14.76 -6.25
N PHE A 270 23.83 -15.36 -5.74
CA PHE A 270 22.43 -15.02 -5.99
C PHE A 270 21.68 -14.55 -4.74
N CYS A 271 22.20 -14.84 -3.54
CA CYS A 271 21.83 -14.18 -2.30
C CYS A 271 22.93 -13.21 -1.86
N THR A 272 22.60 -12.07 -1.25
CA THR A 272 23.58 -11.19 -0.58
C THR A 272 23.01 -10.63 0.72
N SER A 273 23.88 -10.30 1.67
CA SER A 273 23.48 -9.60 2.91
C SER A 273 22.68 -8.33 2.63
N PHE A 274 23.02 -7.59 1.57
CA PHE A 274 22.30 -6.41 1.12
C PHE A 274 20.86 -6.73 0.67
N LEU A 275 20.69 -7.73 -0.20
CA LEU A 275 19.36 -8.17 -0.63
C LEU A 275 18.53 -8.74 0.54
N VAL A 276 19.13 -9.51 1.45
CA VAL A 276 18.43 -10.00 2.65
C VAL A 276 17.96 -8.86 3.54
N ASN A 277 18.80 -7.85 3.80
CA ASN A 277 18.37 -6.68 4.57
C ASN A 277 17.29 -5.87 3.83
N ALA A 278 17.34 -5.75 2.50
CA ALA A 278 16.27 -5.10 1.72
C ALA A 278 14.93 -5.86 1.80
N ILE A 279 14.94 -7.20 1.69
CA ILE A 279 13.72 -8.03 1.80
C ILE A 279 13.16 -7.99 3.23
N LEU A 280 13.99 -8.06 4.27
CA LEU A 280 13.53 -7.94 5.66
C LEU A 280 12.98 -6.54 5.96
N SER A 281 13.59 -5.49 5.40
CA SER A 281 13.08 -4.12 5.48
C SER A 281 11.69 -3.99 4.87
N TRP A 282 11.47 -4.50 3.66
CA TRP A 282 10.16 -4.57 3.02
C TRP A 282 9.17 -5.43 3.83
N GLY A 283 9.58 -6.60 4.31
CA GLY A 283 8.74 -7.49 5.10
C GLY A 283 8.20 -6.86 6.38
N PHE A 284 9.02 -6.10 7.12
CA PHE A 284 8.55 -5.35 8.29
C PHE A 284 7.64 -4.18 7.91
N LEU A 285 7.91 -3.48 6.80
CA LEU A 285 7.03 -2.41 6.32
C LEU A 285 5.62 -2.97 6.00
N GLN A 286 5.58 -4.15 5.36
CA GLN A 286 4.38 -4.70 4.74
C GLN A 286 3.55 -5.62 5.64
N TYR A 287 4.17 -6.52 6.41
CA TYR A 287 3.47 -7.63 7.06
C TYR A 287 3.50 -7.57 8.58
N LEU A 288 4.50 -6.90 9.18
CA LEU A 288 4.68 -6.75 10.63
C LEU A 288 4.82 -5.26 11.01
N PRO A 289 3.72 -4.48 10.96
CA PRO A 289 3.74 -3.06 11.33
C PRO A 289 4.19 -2.85 12.79
N PRO A 290 4.60 -1.63 13.17
CA PRO A 290 5.18 -1.35 14.48
C PRO A 290 4.31 -1.83 15.66
N LYS A 291 4.95 -2.49 16.65
CA LYS A 291 4.28 -3.03 17.85
C LYS A 291 3.62 -1.99 18.76
N SER A 292 3.80 -0.71 18.44
CA SER A 292 3.12 0.45 19.03
C SER A 292 3.07 1.57 17.98
N PRO A 293 1.96 2.31 17.82
CA PRO A 293 1.91 3.51 16.99
C PRO A 293 3.05 4.48 17.34
N GLY A 294 3.73 5.04 16.34
CA GLY A 294 4.88 5.93 16.53
C GLY A 294 6.17 5.27 17.04
N GLY A 295 6.18 3.96 17.30
CA GLY A 295 7.39 3.22 17.70
C GLY A 295 8.40 3.07 16.55
N PRO A 296 9.70 2.89 16.85
CA PRO A 296 10.73 2.76 15.84
C PRO A 296 10.49 1.52 14.97
N SER A 297 10.13 1.74 13.71
CA SER A 297 9.87 0.65 12.75
C SER A 297 11.12 -0.22 12.56
N GLU A 298 11.00 -1.53 12.77
CA GLU A 298 12.09 -2.48 12.50
C GLU A 298 12.58 -2.37 11.04
N SER A 299 11.67 -2.08 10.11
CA SER A 299 11.96 -1.81 8.70
C SER A 299 13.08 -0.77 8.51
N SER A 300 13.13 0.30 9.32
CA SER A 300 14.10 1.38 9.18
C SER A 300 15.51 0.97 9.60
N LYS A 301 15.66 0.00 10.51
CA LYS A 301 16.96 -0.57 10.91
C LYS A 301 17.55 -1.37 9.75
N PHE A 302 16.75 -2.26 9.16
CA PHE A 302 17.11 -3.05 7.99
C PHE A 302 17.39 -2.18 6.75
N PHE A 303 16.56 -1.16 6.52
CA PHE A 303 16.77 -0.15 5.47
C PHE A 303 18.10 0.57 5.66
N SER A 304 18.36 1.11 6.86
CA SER A 304 19.59 1.84 7.18
C SER A 304 20.81 0.93 7.05
N ARG A 305 20.70 -0.35 7.39
CA ARG A 305 21.80 -1.31 7.24
C ARG A 305 22.15 -1.57 5.77
N ALA A 306 21.15 -1.83 4.93
CA ALA A 306 21.34 -2.05 3.51
C ALA A 306 21.83 -0.78 2.79
N ARG A 307 21.18 0.37 3.04
CA ARG A 307 21.59 1.70 2.55
C ARG A 307 23.03 2.03 2.97
N GLY A 308 23.45 1.65 4.18
CA GLY A 308 24.83 1.77 4.65
C GLY A 308 25.82 0.92 3.85
N GLN A 309 25.50 -0.34 3.54
CA GLN A 309 26.33 -1.21 2.69
C GLN A 309 26.51 -0.66 1.28
N TRP A 310 25.46 -0.03 0.72
CA TRP A 310 25.53 0.68 -0.55
C TRP A 310 26.43 1.92 -0.49
N ILE A 311 26.15 2.85 0.44
CA ILE A 311 26.88 4.13 0.57
C ILE A 311 28.37 3.93 0.90
N THR A 312 28.74 2.87 1.62
CA THR A 312 30.15 2.55 1.92
C THR A 312 30.90 1.91 0.75
N GLY A 313 30.29 1.75 -0.42
CA GLY A 313 30.92 1.10 -1.58
C GLY A 313 31.20 -0.39 -1.35
N SER A 314 30.53 -1.02 -0.38
CA SER A 314 30.78 -2.41 0.02
C SER A 314 30.06 -3.43 -0.88
N MET A 315 29.38 -2.97 -1.93
CA MET A 315 28.61 -3.77 -2.87
C MET A 315 29.23 -3.72 -4.26
N ALA A 316 29.53 -4.89 -4.83
CA ALA A 316 29.92 -5.02 -6.23
C ALA A 316 28.68 -5.08 -7.13
N ASP A 317 28.82 -4.57 -8.36
CA ASP A 317 27.80 -4.70 -9.41
C ASP A 317 27.41 -6.17 -9.60
N SER A 318 26.16 -6.50 -9.30
CA SER A 318 25.65 -7.88 -9.29
C SER A 318 24.13 -7.91 -9.36
N PHE A 319 23.55 -8.99 -9.89
CA PHE A 319 22.09 -9.13 -10.01
C PHE A 319 21.34 -8.97 -8.67
N PRO A 320 21.82 -9.52 -7.52
CA PRO A 320 21.18 -9.28 -6.23
C PRO A 320 21.31 -7.84 -5.72
N ALA A 321 22.32 -7.09 -6.17
CA ALA A 321 22.47 -5.67 -5.82
C ALA A 321 21.51 -4.78 -6.63
N VAL A 322 21.27 -5.08 -7.91
CA VAL A 322 20.17 -4.45 -8.68
C VAL A 322 18.83 -4.69 -7.98
N ALA A 323 18.52 -5.96 -7.67
CA ALA A 323 17.28 -6.35 -6.98
C ALA A 323 17.10 -5.64 -5.63
N GLY A 324 18.17 -5.56 -4.82
CA GLY A 324 18.14 -4.87 -3.53
C GLY A 324 17.95 -3.35 -3.66
N LEU A 325 18.55 -2.70 -4.67
CA LEU A 325 18.37 -1.26 -4.91
C LEU A 325 16.92 -0.93 -5.29
N GLN A 326 16.28 -1.75 -6.13
CA GLN A 326 14.85 -1.60 -6.46
C GLN A 326 13.96 -1.77 -5.22
N LEU A 327 14.23 -2.78 -4.39
CA LEU A 327 13.41 -3.02 -3.19
C LEU A 327 13.63 -1.97 -2.10
N LEU A 328 14.83 -1.39 -1.98
CA LEU A 328 15.07 -0.23 -1.12
C LEU A 328 14.42 1.05 -1.67
N SER A 329 14.37 1.25 -2.99
CA SER A 329 13.62 2.35 -3.60
C SER A 329 12.13 2.26 -3.20
N LEU A 330 11.53 1.07 -3.36
CA LEU A 330 10.16 0.79 -2.90
C LEU A 330 9.95 1.06 -1.40
N VAL A 331 10.84 0.59 -0.52
CA VAL A 331 10.77 0.89 0.93
C VAL A 331 10.83 2.40 1.17
N ALA A 332 11.75 3.11 0.51
CA ALA A 332 11.91 4.55 0.66
C ALA A 332 10.66 5.31 0.20
N THR A 333 10.06 4.94 -0.94
CA THR A 333 8.82 5.53 -1.47
C THR A 333 7.70 5.45 -0.43
N PHE A 334 7.38 4.24 0.04
CA PHE A 334 6.27 4.06 0.99
C PHE A 334 6.60 4.54 2.42
N SER A 335 7.88 4.77 2.74
CA SER A 335 8.31 5.46 3.96
C SER A 335 8.33 6.99 3.85
N GLY A 336 7.93 7.58 2.71
CA GLY A 336 7.96 9.04 2.49
C GLY A 336 9.37 9.64 2.31
N GLN A 337 10.39 8.82 2.04
CA GLN A 337 11.77 9.25 1.80
C GLN A 337 12.02 9.47 0.30
N GLY A 338 11.23 10.36 -0.31
CA GLY A 338 11.14 10.53 -1.76
C GLY A 338 12.44 10.73 -2.54
N PRO A 339 13.25 11.75 -2.24
CA PRO A 339 14.53 11.98 -2.93
C PRO A 339 15.50 10.79 -2.77
N THR A 340 15.43 10.10 -1.63
CA THR A 340 16.19 8.85 -1.41
C THR A 340 15.65 7.70 -2.28
N ALA A 341 14.33 7.57 -2.44
CA ALA A 341 13.71 6.56 -3.29
C ALA A 341 14.09 6.75 -4.76
N LYS A 342 13.98 8.00 -5.25
CA LYS A 342 14.39 8.36 -6.62
C LYS A 342 15.87 8.06 -6.83
N LYS A 343 16.75 8.44 -5.90
CA LYS A 343 18.18 8.10 -6.02
C LYS A 343 18.41 6.59 -6.11
N LEU A 344 17.81 5.80 -5.23
CA LEU A 344 17.98 4.33 -5.20
C LEU A 344 17.48 3.65 -6.49
N LEU A 345 16.42 4.21 -7.10
CA LEU A 345 15.94 3.77 -8.41
C LEU A 345 17.01 3.97 -9.50
N PHE A 346 17.54 5.18 -9.62
CA PHE A 346 18.58 5.54 -10.59
C PHE A 346 19.92 4.80 -10.32
N ASP A 347 20.35 4.66 -9.06
CA ASP A 347 21.52 3.87 -8.67
C ASP A 347 21.39 2.41 -9.18
N GLY A 348 20.20 1.81 -9.08
CA GLY A 348 19.92 0.46 -9.57
C GLY A 348 19.85 0.34 -11.10
N ILE A 349 19.31 1.36 -11.77
CA ILE A 349 19.28 1.46 -13.24
C ILE A 349 20.70 1.56 -13.80
N ASP A 350 21.54 2.41 -13.24
CA ASP A 350 22.91 2.59 -13.71
C ASP A 350 23.79 1.37 -13.40
N MET A 351 23.52 0.64 -12.31
CA MET A 351 24.11 -0.69 -12.10
C MET A 351 23.68 -1.68 -13.17
N ALA A 352 22.40 -1.71 -13.54
CA ALA A 352 21.91 -2.58 -14.59
C ALA A 352 22.48 -2.23 -15.98
N LYS A 353 22.73 -0.95 -16.28
CA LYS A 353 23.48 -0.51 -17.47
C LYS A 353 24.93 -1.02 -17.45
N ARG A 354 25.63 -0.93 -16.31
CA ARG A 354 27.01 -1.47 -16.18
C ARG A 354 27.08 -2.99 -16.30
N LEU A 355 26.01 -3.69 -15.89
CA LEU A 355 25.80 -5.12 -16.11
C LEU A 355 25.21 -5.45 -17.50
N ASP A 356 25.06 -4.46 -18.38
CA ASP A 356 24.54 -4.57 -19.75
C ASP A 356 23.11 -5.19 -19.80
N LEU A 357 22.36 -5.19 -18.70
CA LEU A 357 21.06 -5.86 -18.54
C LEU A 357 19.90 -5.21 -19.32
N LEU A 358 20.12 -3.99 -19.83
CA LEU A 358 19.09 -3.13 -20.38
C LEU A 358 19.36 -2.82 -21.85
N SER A 359 18.30 -2.81 -22.66
CA SER A 359 18.39 -2.59 -24.10
C SER A 359 18.55 -1.09 -24.41
N SER A 360 19.76 -0.67 -24.80
CA SER A 360 19.97 0.60 -25.50
C SER A 360 19.32 0.51 -26.89
N GLY A 361 18.41 1.43 -27.22
CA GLY A 361 17.48 1.30 -28.35
C GLY A 361 18.06 1.08 -29.76
N ASP A 362 19.33 1.41 -29.97
CA ASP A 362 20.02 1.32 -31.27
C ASP A 362 21.13 0.25 -31.34
N GLU A 363 21.48 -0.42 -30.23
CA GLU A 363 22.55 -1.42 -30.26
C GLU A 363 22.03 -2.81 -30.67
N THR A 364 22.66 -3.38 -31.71
CA THR A 364 22.51 -4.82 -32.03
C THR A 364 22.85 -5.68 -30.81
N PRO A 365 22.19 -6.84 -30.61
CA PRO A 365 22.46 -7.71 -29.47
C PRO A 365 23.96 -8.00 -29.35
N LYS A 366 24.55 -7.75 -28.16
CA LYS A 366 25.90 -8.21 -27.81
C LYS A 366 25.84 -9.73 -27.62
N SER A 367 25.87 -10.43 -28.76
CA SER A 367 25.56 -11.86 -28.86
C SER A 367 26.52 -12.72 -28.04
N ASP A 368 25.96 -13.72 -27.37
CA ASP A 368 26.67 -14.79 -26.66
C ASP A 368 27.54 -14.32 -25.48
N ARG A 369 26.89 -13.68 -24.49
CA ARG A 369 27.39 -13.80 -23.11
C ARG A 369 27.27 -15.27 -22.72
N GLY A 370 28.41 -15.91 -22.42
CA GLY A 370 28.50 -17.30 -21.97
C GLY A 370 27.95 -17.54 -20.55
N TYR A 371 26.75 -17.03 -20.24
CA TYR A 371 26.03 -17.33 -19.01
C TYR A 371 25.68 -18.81 -18.96
N ASN A 372 25.92 -19.44 -17.80
CA ASN A 372 25.25 -20.70 -17.47
C ASN A 372 23.75 -20.46 -17.20
N THR A 373 22.97 -21.54 -17.12
CA THR A 373 21.51 -21.51 -16.90
C THR A 373 21.10 -20.65 -15.70
N ASP A 374 21.85 -20.71 -14.60
CA ASP A 374 21.53 -19.99 -13.36
C ASP A 374 21.83 -18.49 -13.50
N GLU A 375 22.94 -18.13 -14.14
CA GLU A 375 23.24 -16.72 -14.45
C GLU A 375 22.24 -16.13 -15.44
N LEU A 376 21.81 -16.89 -16.45
CA LEU A 376 20.79 -16.44 -17.39
C LEU A 376 19.45 -16.18 -16.68
N LYS A 377 19.02 -17.08 -15.78
CA LYS A 377 17.84 -16.87 -14.92
C LYS A 377 17.98 -15.62 -14.06
N ALA A 378 19.08 -15.49 -13.32
CA ALA A 378 19.29 -14.37 -12.39
C ALA A 378 19.40 -13.01 -13.11
N ALA A 379 20.10 -12.96 -14.26
CA ALA A 379 20.18 -11.78 -15.11
C ALA A 379 18.80 -11.40 -15.66
N SER A 380 18.02 -12.39 -16.13
CA SER A 380 16.68 -12.18 -16.67
C SER A 380 15.73 -11.62 -15.62
N SER A 381 15.68 -12.20 -14.42
CA SER A 381 14.82 -11.71 -13.33
C SER A 381 15.22 -10.31 -12.86
N ALA A 382 16.53 -10.02 -12.72
CA ALA A 382 16.99 -8.68 -12.36
C ALA A 382 16.64 -7.63 -13.44
N ALA A 383 16.78 -7.96 -14.72
CA ALA A 383 16.46 -7.07 -15.83
C ALA A 383 14.96 -6.83 -15.98
N TRP A 384 14.15 -7.91 -15.99
CA TRP A 384 12.71 -7.81 -16.16
C TRP A 384 12.01 -7.23 -14.93
N GLY A 385 12.42 -7.58 -13.70
CA GLY A 385 11.89 -6.97 -12.49
C GLY A 385 12.16 -5.46 -12.42
N LEU A 386 13.37 -5.03 -12.82
CA LEU A 386 13.74 -3.63 -12.98
C LEU A 386 12.87 -2.91 -14.04
N PHE A 387 12.70 -3.50 -15.23
CA PHE A 387 11.88 -2.92 -16.30
C PHE A 387 10.39 -2.81 -15.88
N CYS A 388 9.85 -3.81 -15.19
CA CYS A 388 8.49 -3.78 -14.66
C CYS A 388 8.34 -2.71 -13.58
N HIS A 389 9.27 -2.61 -12.64
CA HIS A 389 9.22 -1.61 -11.56
C HIS A 389 9.37 -0.17 -12.09
N THR A 390 10.33 0.09 -12.99
CA THR A 390 10.51 1.42 -13.59
C THR A 390 9.30 1.87 -14.41
N THR A 391 8.62 0.94 -15.09
CA THR A 391 7.39 1.23 -15.83
C THR A 391 6.19 1.47 -14.89
N LEU A 392 6.07 0.68 -13.80
CA LEU A 392 5.09 0.91 -12.73
C LEU A 392 5.30 2.26 -12.01
N HIS A 393 6.56 2.67 -11.83
CA HIS A 393 6.92 3.99 -11.29
C HIS A 393 6.54 5.11 -12.27
N ALA A 394 6.86 4.96 -13.56
CA ALA A 394 6.50 5.93 -14.59
C ALA A 394 4.98 6.11 -14.75
N LEU A 395 4.19 5.04 -14.56
CA LEU A 395 2.72 5.07 -14.56
C LEU A 395 2.17 5.97 -13.43
N HIS A 396 2.66 5.78 -12.20
CA HIS A 396 2.25 6.59 -11.04
C HIS A 396 2.80 8.02 -11.06
N CYS A 397 3.93 8.25 -11.74
CA CYS A 397 4.55 9.56 -11.84
C CYS A 397 4.10 10.39 -13.04
N GLN A 398 3.31 9.82 -13.96
CA GLN A 398 3.00 10.36 -15.29
C GLN A 398 4.25 10.93 -16.00
N LYS A 399 5.40 10.27 -15.83
CA LYS A 399 6.73 10.71 -16.34
C LYS A 399 7.59 9.51 -16.71
N CYS A 400 7.88 9.39 -17.99
CA CYS A 400 8.81 8.40 -18.53
C CYS A 400 10.24 8.97 -18.56
N GLU A 401 10.84 9.25 -17.38
CA GLU A 401 12.22 9.77 -17.27
C GLU A 401 13.27 8.83 -17.91
N LEU A 402 12.88 7.59 -18.19
CA LEU A 402 13.72 6.48 -18.65
C LEU A 402 13.33 5.98 -20.05
N TRP A 403 12.61 6.82 -20.81
CA TRP A 403 12.07 6.56 -22.15
C TRP A 403 13.02 5.93 -23.17
N SER A 404 14.34 6.08 -23.00
CA SER A 404 15.36 5.53 -23.90
C SER A 404 15.67 4.04 -23.66
N ILE A 405 15.14 3.44 -22.59
CA ILE A 405 15.35 2.04 -22.20
C ILE A 405 14.30 1.15 -22.87
N GLY A 406 14.73 0.26 -23.76
CA GLY A 406 13.85 -0.77 -24.32
C GLY A 406 13.57 -1.93 -23.35
N PRO A 407 12.57 -2.78 -23.63
CA PRO A 407 12.37 -4.02 -22.88
C PRO A 407 13.64 -4.90 -22.93
N PRO A 408 13.98 -5.64 -21.85
CA PRO A 408 15.23 -6.40 -21.77
C PRO A 408 15.39 -7.41 -22.91
N ASN A 409 16.57 -7.42 -23.54
CA ASN A 409 16.96 -8.42 -24.52
C ASN A 409 17.45 -9.72 -23.85
N LEU A 410 16.63 -10.23 -22.94
CA LEU A 410 16.80 -11.45 -22.14
C LEU A 410 15.44 -12.17 -22.08
N PRO A 411 15.40 -13.51 -21.93
CA PRO A 411 14.13 -14.22 -21.86
C PRO A 411 13.28 -13.74 -20.67
N ILE A 412 11.97 -13.62 -20.87
CA ILE A 412 11.04 -13.32 -19.76
C ILE A 412 11.13 -14.46 -18.73
N PRO A 413 11.32 -14.19 -17.43
CA PRO A 413 11.36 -15.22 -16.39
C PRO A 413 10.11 -16.10 -16.42
N ALA A 414 10.32 -17.40 -16.59
CA ALA A 414 9.28 -18.42 -16.60
C ALA A 414 9.76 -19.66 -15.85
N SER A 415 8.87 -20.21 -15.02
CA SER A 415 8.91 -21.62 -14.59
C SER A 415 8.24 -22.50 -15.65
N ASP A 416 8.22 -23.82 -15.43
CA ASP A 416 7.58 -24.78 -16.34
C ASP A 416 6.09 -24.47 -16.61
N ASP A 417 5.39 -23.91 -15.61
CA ASP A 417 4.12 -23.18 -15.78
C ASP A 417 4.37 -21.64 -15.81
N PRO A 418 3.72 -20.88 -16.72
CA PRO A 418 3.83 -19.41 -16.76
C PRO A 418 3.22 -18.72 -15.53
N THR A 419 4.05 -18.00 -14.77
CA THR A 419 3.63 -17.28 -13.55
C THR A 419 2.91 -15.97 -13.85
N THR A 420 2.30 -15.35 -12.83
CA THR A 420 1.74 -13.98 -12.93
C THR A 420 2.76 -12.97 -13.45
N LEU A 421 4.03 -13.10 -13.04
CA LEU A 421 5.12 -12.26 -13.51
C LEU A 421 5.31 -12.33 -15.03
N HIS A 422 5.22 -13.52 -15.65
CA HIS A 422 5.34 -13.67 -17.11
C HIS A 422 4.32 -12.79 -17.86
N TYR A 423 3.06 -12.79 -17.40
CA TYR A 423 2.01 -11.97 -17.99
C TYR A 423 2.18 -10.48 -17.66
N LEU A 424 2.63 -10.13 -16.45
CA LEU A 424 2.98 -8.75 -16.10
C LEU A 424 4.12 -8.21 -16.98
N CYS A 425 5.20 -8.96 -17.21
CA CYS A 425 6.28 -8.55 -18.12
C CYS A 425 5.74 -8.24 -19.52
N ARG A 426 4.82 -9.06 -20.05
CA ARG A 426 4.16 -8.83 -21.34
C ARG A 426 3.23 -7.61 -21.35
N LEU A 427 2.54 -7.33 -20.23
CA LEU A 427 1.73 -6.12 -20.05
C LEU A 427 2.63 -4.87 -20.07
N TRP A 428 3.70 -4.89 -19.28
CA TRP A 428 4.61 -3.76 -19.11
C TRP A 428 5.33 -3.36 -20.40
N ILE A 429 5.51 -4.25 -21.39
CA ILE A 429 5.98 -3.85 -22.72
C ILE A 429 5.00 -2.84 -23.35
N ILE A 430 3.72 -3.20 -23.43
CA ILE A 430 2.66 -2.36 -24.05
C ILE A 430 2.50 -1.05 -23.26
N VAL A 431 2.50 -1.14 -21.93
CA VAL A 431 2.36 0.03 -21.04
C VAL A 431 3.60 0.94 -21.10
N HIS A 432 4.81 0.40 -21.27
CA HIS A 432 6.01 1.22 -21.43
C HIS A 432 6.00 2.00 -22.74
N GLU A 433 5.60 1.36 -23.85
CA GLU A 433 5.46 2.04 -25.15
C GLU A 433 4.44 3.19 -25.09
N MET A 434 3.28 2.95 -24.44
CA MET A 434 2.29 4.00 -24.12
C MET A 434 2.89 5.15 -23.31
N LEU A 435 3.56 4.85 -22.20
CA LEU A 435 4.14 5.88 -21.32
C LEU A 435 5.27 6.65 -22.00
N ARG A 436 6.01 6.03 -22.93
CA ARG A 436 7.02 6.68 -23.77
C ARG A 436 6.39 7.70 -24.72
N GLU A 437 5.27 7.37 -25.35
CA GLU A 437 4.59 8.30 -26.27
C GLU A 437 3.87 9.43 -25.53
N TYR A 438 3.19 9.15 -24.42
CA TYR A 438 2.42 10.17 -23.69
C TYR A 438 3.26 11.03 -22.72
N PHE A 439 4.36 10.50 -22.16
CA PHE A 439 5.04 11.08 -21.00
C PHE A 439 6.59 11.06 -21.06
N SER A 440 7.20 10.83 -22.22
CA SER A 440 8.64 11.09 -22.39
C SER A 440 8.95 12.60 -22.36
N PRO A 441 10.17 13.02 -21.98
CA PRO A 441 10.54 14.44 -21.96
C PRO A 441 10.44 15.14 -23.31
N GLU A 442 10.61 14.40 -24.41
CA GLU A 442 10.47 14.90 -25.79
C GLU A 442 8.99 15.15 -26.16
N ARG A 443 8.09 14.30 -25.65
CA ARG A 443 6.64 14.36 -25.96
C ARG A 443 5.84 15.24 -25.01
N ILE A 444 6.21 15.34 -23.73
CA ILE A 444 5.36 15.99 -22.70
C ILE A 444 5.08 17.48 -22.97
N SER A 445 5.92 18.14 -23.78
CA SER A 445 5.71 19.54 -24.23
C SER A 445 4.83 19.68 -25.49
N ASP A 446 4.48 18.57 -26.14
CA ASP A 446 3.62 18.52 -27.34
C ASP A 446 2.16 18.28 -26.93
N PRO A 447 1.22 19.21 -27.18
CA PRO A 447 -0.20 18.98 -26.92
C PRO A 447 -0.82 17.90 -27.82
N ALA A 448 -0.24 17.62 -28.99
CA ALA A 448 -0.77 16.65 -29.96
C ALA A 448 -0.31 15.20 -29.70
N ARG A 449 0.39 14.93 -28.58
CA ARG A 449 0.90 13.60 -28.21
C ARG A 449 -0.16 12.53 -27.97
N TYR A 450 -1.42 12.92 -27.81
CA TYR A 450 -2.55 12.04 -27.54
C TYR A 450 -3.27 11.61 -28.83
N ASP A 451 -2.56 10.91 -29.72
CA ASP A 451 -3.16 10.44 -30.98
C ASP A 451 -4.18 9.30 -30.76
N ILE A 452 -5.36 9.46 -31.35
CA ILE A 452 -6.47 8.51 -31.24
C ILE A 452 -6.18 7.17 -31.93
N GLN A 453 -5.37 7.13 -32.99
CA GLN A 453 -5.05 5.89 -33.70
C GLN A 453 -4.05 5.05 -32.91
N PHE A 454 -3.01 5.68 -32.37
CA PHE A 454 -2.09 5.10 -31.40
C PHE A 454 -2.84 4.58 -30.16
N ALA A 455 -3.77 5.37 -29.62
CA ALA A 455 -4.57 4.98 -28.46
C ALA A 455 -5.45 3.76 -28.76
N GLN A 456 -6.16 3.74 -29.89
CA GLN A 456 -6.98 2.60 -30.30
C GLN A 456 -6.12 1.35 -30.51
N ALA A 457 -4.99 1.45 -31.23
CA ALA A 457 -4.09 0.32 -31.47
C ALA A 457 -3.47 -0.23 -30.18
N THR A 458 -3.12 0.65 -29.24
CA THR A 458 -2.60 0.26 -27.92
C THR A 458 -3.69 -0.42 -27.08
N PHE A 459 -4.93 0.08 -27.11
CA PHE A 459 -6.04 -0.56 -26.40
C PHE A 459 -6.36 -1.94 -26.97
N SER A 460 -6.35 -2.11 -28.30
CA SER A 460 -6.46 -3.43 -28.95
C SER A 460 -5.38 -4.40 -28.47
N ARG A 461 -4.10 -3.98 -28.40
CA ARG A 461 -3.00 -4.80 -27.87
C ARG A 461 -3.19 -5.19 -26.40
N LEU A 462 -3.78 -4.30 -25.58
CA LEU A 462 -4.13 -4.60 -24.19
C LEU A 462 -5.24 -5.69 -24.13
N LEU A 463 -6.25 -5.63 -25.00
CA LEU A 463 -7.29 -6.67 -25.10
C LEU A 463 -6.73 -8.01 -25.59
N ASP A 464 -5.84 -8.01 -26.58
CA ASP A 464 -5.13 -9.21 -27.07
C ASP A 464 -4.27 -9.86 -25.98
N TRP A 465 -3.58 -9.04 -25.17
CA TRP A 465 -2.84 -9.52 -24.01
C TRP A 465 -3.76 -10.21 -22.99
N GLY A 466 -4.93 -9.64 -22.72
CA GLY A 466 -5.92 -10.25 -21.80
C GLY A 466 -6.50 -11.55 -22.34
N SER A 467 -6.65 -11.66 -23.65
CA SER A 467 -7.07 -12.88 -24.35
C SER A 467 -6.01 -13.99 -24.28
N CYS A 468 -4.76 -13.67 -23.90
CA CYS A 468 -3.71 -14.65 -23.61
C CYS A 468 -3.69 -15.16 -22.15
N LEU A 469 -4.55 -14.65 -21.25
CA LEU A 469 -4.48 -14.99 -19.83
C LEU A 469 -5.06 -16.40 -19.54
N PRO A 470 -4.39 -17.21 -18.68
CA PRO A 470 -4.91 -18.49 -18.25
C PRO A 470 -6.04 -18.33 -17.22
N LEU A 471 -6.94 -19.31 -17.14
CA LEU A 471 -8.06 -19.32 -16.17
C LEU A 471 -7.60 -19.31 -14.70
N SER A 472 -6.35 -19.67 -14.40
CA SER A 472 -5.74 -19.53 -13.08
C SER A 472 -5.53 -18.08 -12.63
N LEU A 473 -5.59 -17.12 -13.56
CA LEU A 473 -5.54 -15.68 -13.29
C LEU A 473 -6.91 -14.99 -13.51
N ALA A 474 -8.00 -15.77 -13.57
CA ALA A 474 -9.36 -15.24 -13.58
C ALA A 474 -9.76 -14.64 -12.21
N ARG A 475 -10.69 -13.69 -12.22
CA ARG A 475 -11.20 -13.01 -11.01
C ARG A 475 -12.41 -13.73 -10.41
N GLY A 476 -12.53 -13.67 -9.08
CA GLY A 476 -13.63 -14.24 -8.28
C GLY A 476 -13.25 -14.47 -6.80
N ASN A 477 -14.01 -15.31 -6.09
CA ASN A 477 -13.89 -15.56 -4.63
C ASN A 477 -12.61 -16.31 -4.19
N LYS A 478 -11.68 -16.55 -5.12
CA LYS A 478 -10.38 -17.21 -4.89
C LYS A 478 -9.24 -16.47 -5.60
N THR A 479 -9.45 -15.19 -5.97
CA THR A 479 -8.40 -14.38 -6.61
C THR A 479 -7.24 -14.23 -5.65
N THR A 480 -6.03 -14.55 -6.08
CA THR A 480 -4.81 -14.31 -5.29
C THR A 480 -4.42 -12.82 -5.34
N HIS A 481 -3.58 -12.35 -4.41
CA HIS A 481 -3.14 -10.95 -4.38
C HIS A 481 -2.59 -10.51 -5.74
N GLN A 482 -1.63 -11.27 -6.27
CA GLN A 482 -0.98 -11.03 -7.56
C GLN A 482 -1.95 -11.12 -8.74
N GLY A 483 -2.96 -12.00 -8.68
CA GLY A 483 -4.02 -12.08 -9.69
C GLY A 483 -4.86 -10.80 -9.73
N ALA A 484 -5.32 -10.32 -8.56
CA ALA A 484 -6.10 -9.09 -8.48
C ALA A 484 -5.27 -7.85 -8.88
N ILE A 485 -4.01 -7.78 -8.44
CA ILE A 485 -3.08 -6.68 -8.77
C ILE A 485 -2.81 -6.62 -10.28
N LEU A 486 -2.67 -7.77 -10.97
CA LEU A 486 -2.53 -7.82 -12.43
C LEU A 486 -3.71 -7.18 -13.17
N HIS A 487 -4.95 -7.44 -12.73
CA HIS A 487 -6.13 -6.80 -13.34
C HIS A 487 -6.29 -5.33 -12.94
N ILE A 488 -5.87 -4.96 -11.72
CA ILE A 488 -5.79 -3.54 -11.30
C ILE A 488 -4.84 -2.76 -12.20
N TYR A 489 -3.65 -3.30 -12.49
CA TYR A 489 -2.67 -2.65 -13.38
C TYR A 489 -3.14 -2.59 -14.83
N PHE A 490 -3.85 -3.61 -15.32
CA PHE A 490 -4.49 -3.56 -16.65
C PHE A 490 -5.50 -2.41 -16.77
N HIS A 491 -6.42 -2.27 -15.82
CA HIS A 491 -7.44 -1.20 -15.88
C HIS A 491 -6.84 0.17 -15.56
N ALA A 492 -5.84 0.27 -14.68
CA ALA A 492 -5.10 1.51 -14.45
C ALA A 492 -4.40 1.99 -15.74
N ALA A 493 -3.66 1.12 -16.43
CA ALA A 493 -3.06 1.46 -17.71
C ALA A 493 -4.10 1.83 -18.78
N SER A 494 -5.23 1.10 -18.83
CA SER A 494 -6.35 1.43 -19.72
C SER A 494 -6.94 2.81 -19.44
N ILE A 495 -7.09 3.18 -18.17
CA ILE A 495 -7.53 4.52 -17.77
C ILE A 495 -6.48 5.57 -18.16
N THR A 496 -5.19 5.34 -17.92
CA THR A 496 -4.11 6.26 -18.34
C THR A 496 -4.07 6.47 -19.87
N LEU A 497 -4.39 5.44 -20.66
CA LEU A 497 -4.45 5.52 -22.12
C LEU A 497 -5.61 6.39 -22.63
N LEU A 498 -6.78 6.24 -22.00
CA LEU A 498 -8.06 6.79 -22.46
C LEU A 498 -8.39 8.16 -21.87
N ARG A 499 -7.96 8.42 -20.63
CA ARG A 499 -8.27 9.65 -19.87
C ARG A 499 -7.88 10.95 -20.60
N PRO A 500 -6.70 11.07 -21.25
CA PRO A 500 -6.36 12.28 -22.00
C PRO A 500 -7.30 12.55 -23.17
N LEU A 501 -7.76 11.50 -23.89
CA LEU A 501 -8.68 11.67 -25.02
C LEU A 501 -9.98 12.31 -24.54
N VAL A 502 -10.59 11.77 -23.48
CA VAL A 502 -11.87 12.25 -22.95
C VAL A 502 -11.79 13.68 -22.39
N LEU A 503 -10.63 14.08 -21.85
CA LEU A 503 -10.42 15.42 -21.30
C LEU A 503 -10.16 16.50 -22.35
N PHE A 504 -9.54 16.14 -23.48
CA PHE A 504 -9.15 17.10 -24.53
C PHE A 504 -10.02 17.05 -25.79
N ASP A 505 -10.72 15.94 -26.04
CA ASP A 505 -11.62 15.73 -27.20
C ASP A 505 -12.73 14.70 -26.88
N ASP A 506 -13.87 15.17 -26.37
CA ASP A 506 -15.03 14.33 -26.01
C ASP A 506 -15.75 13.69 -27.22
N ASP A 507 -15.45 14.14 -28.46
CA ASP A 507 -15.89 13.50 -29.71
C ASP A 507 -14.98 12.33 -30.13
N SER A 508 -13.87 12.07 -29.39
CA SER A 508 -12.99 10.92 -29.60
C SER A 508 -13.77 9.60 -29.62
N ALA A 509 -13.74 8.90 -30.75
CA ALA A 509 -14.42 7.60 -30.90
C ALA A 509 -13.53 6.55 -31.59
N PHE A 510 -13.40 5.38 -30.94
CA PHE A 510 -12.73 4.21 -31.50
C PHE A 510 -13.65 3.46 -32.47
N THR A 511 -13.06 2.84 -33.49
CA THR A 511 -13.76 1.95 -34.44
C THR A 511 -13.41 0.49 -34.13
N LEU A 512 -14.40 -0.29 -33.69
CA LEU A 512 -14.25 -1.70 -33.35
C LEU A 512 -14.13 -2.60 -34.60
N ASP A 513 -13.69 -3.84 -34.43
CA ASP A 513 -13.59 -4.84 -35.51
C ASP A 513 -14.93 -5.15 -36.21
N SER A 514 -16.04 -4.88 -35.51
CA SER A 514 -17.41 -4.92 -36.05
C SER A 514 -17.71 -3.80 -37.05
N GLY A 515 -16.82 -2.81 -37.19
CA GLY A 515 -17.04 -1.56 -37.91
C GLY A 515 -17.84 -0.50 -37.13
N SER A 516 -18.38 -0.83 -35.94
CA SER A 516 -19.11 0.14 -35.13
C SER A 516 -18.17 1.12 -34.43
N LYS A 517 -18.50 2.42 -34.47
CA LYS A 517 -17.82 3.44 -33.68
C LYS A 517 -18.41 3.56 -32.28
N ARG A 518 -17.56 3.75 -31.27
CA ARG A 518 -17.94 3.98 -29.86
C ARG A 518 -17.07 5.09 -29.25
N PRO A 519 -17.63 6.04 -28.49
CA PRO A 519 -16.86 7.06 -27.78
C PRO A 519 -15.78 6.47 -26.86
N ALA A 520 -14.63 7.15 -26.75
CA ALA A 520 -13.53 6.76 -25.87
C ALA A 520 -13.95 6.72 -24.38
N LYS A 521 -14.90 7.60 -24.00
CA LYS A 521 -15.51 7.64 -22.67
C LYS A 521 -16.24 6.34 -22.28
N ASP A 522 -16.82 5.62 -23.24
CA ASP A 522 -17.49 4.34 -22.96
C ASP A 522 -16.46 3.29 -22.49
N PHE A 523 -15.28 3.24 -23.13
CA PHE A 523 -14.17 2.35 -22.73
C PHE A 523 -13.55 2.75 -21.39
N LEU A 524 -13.44 4.06 -21.14
CA LEU A 524 -12.96 4.62 -19.88
C LEU A 524 -13.91 4.27 -18.73
N HIS A 525 -15.21 4.41 -18.95
CA HIS A 525 -16.27 4.05 -18.00
C HIS A 525 -16.29 2.55 -17.73
N ALA A 526 -16.22 1.70 -18.77
CA ALA A 526 -16.16 0.24 -18.62
C ALA A 526 -14.93 -0.21 -17.80
N SER A 527 -13.74 0.35 -18.05
CA SER A 527 -12.54 0.06 -17.24
C SER A 527 -12.65 0.59 -15.81
N SER A 528 -13.24 1.77 -15.63
CA SER A 528 -13.48 2.35 -14.29
C SER A 528 -14.45 1.52 -13.47
N ASN A 529 -15.53 1.00 -14.08
CA ASN A 529 -16.48 0.11 -13.41
C ASN A 529 -15.88 -1.25 -13.06
N GLN A 530 -15.05 -1.82 -13.93
CA GLN A 530 -14.28 -3.02 -13.59
C GLN A 530 -13.29 -2.77 -12.44
N LEU A 531 -12.70 -1.57 -12.36
CA LEU A 531 -11.82 -1.21 -11.25
C LEU A 531 -12.58 -0.94 -9.93
N LYS A 532 -13.77 -0.29 -10.00
CA LYS A 532 -14.72 -0.17 -8.87
C LYS A 532 -15.04 -1.56 -8.28
N ARG A 533 -15.37 -2.54 -9.14
CA ARG A 533 -15.62 -3.94 -8.76
C ARG A 533 -14.38 -4.62 -8.16
N LEU A 534 -13.19 -4.38 -8.72
CA LEU A 534 -11.91 -4.94 -8.26
C LEU A 534 -11.52 -4.48 -6.84
N VAL A 535 -11.66 -3.20 -6.53
CA VAL A 535 -11.38 -2.65 -5.19
C VAL A 535 -12.27 -3.34 -4.15
N SER A 536 -13.58 -3.45 -4.41
CA SER A 536 -14.53 -4.16 -3.54
C SER A 536 -14.17 -5.64 -3.36
N LEU A 537 -13.84 -6.35 -4.46
CA LEU A 537 -13.44 -7.77 -4.40
C LEU A 537 -12.11 -7.98 -3.66
N TYR A 538 -11.16 -7.06 -3.74
CA TYR A 538 -9.88 -7.18 -3.03
C TYR A 538 -10.08 -7.05 -1.52
N GLN A 539 -10.84 -6.05 -1.06
CA GLN A 539 -11.18 -5.87 0.35
C GLN A 539 -12.03 -7.03 0.92
N ALA A 540 -12.93 -7.59 0.10
CA ALA A 540 -13.75 -8.74 0.50
C ALA A 540 -12.94 -10.04 0.61
N ASN A 541 -11.92 -10.24 -0.24
CA ASN A 541 -11.05 -11.43 -0.19
C ASN A 541 -9.91 -11.30 0.85
N PHE A 542 -9.48 -10.07 1.20
CA PHE A 542 -8.35 -9.80 2.09
C PHE A 542 -8.74 -8.80 3.17
N SER A 543 -9.37 -9.28 4.24
CA SER A 543 -9.97 -8.41 5.26
C SER A 543 -9.01 -7.98 6.37
N HIS A 544 -7.88 -8.67 6.60
CA HIS A 544 -6.98 -8.31 7.69
C HIS A 544 -5.84 -7.38 7.22
N PRO A 545 -5.54 -6.26 7.92
CA PRO A 545 -4.54 -5.28 7.45
C PRO A 545 -3.17 -5.87 7.16
N SER A 546 -2.68 -6.86 7.92
CA SER A 546 -1.37 -7.50 7.66
C SER A 546 -1.33 -8.37 6.40
N GLU A 547 -2.47 -8.77 5.85
CA GLU A 547 -2.54 -9.60 4.64
C GLU A 547 -2.40 -8.76 3.35
N LEU A 548 -2.92 -7.52 3.38
CA LEU A 548 -2.90 -6.57 2.25
C LEU A 548 -1.44 -6.31 1.80
N SER A 549 -1.11 -6.58 0.54
CA SER A 549 0.02 -5.89 -0.10
C SER A 549 -0.21 -4.37 -0.10
N ILE A 550 0.83 -3.56 -0.32
CA ILE A 550 0.67 -2.14 -0.70
C ILE A 550 0.34 -1.99 -2.19
N LEU A 551 0.76 -2.96 -3.02
CA LEU A 551 0.85 -2.85 -4.49
C LEU A 551 -0.52 -2.72 -5.21
N TRP A 552 -1.63 -3.02 -4.53
CA TRP A 552 -2.99 -2.82 -5.05
C TRP A 552 -3.51 -1.38 -4.89
N HIS A 553 -2.80 -0.50 -4.17
CA HIS A 553 -3.26 0.87 -3.86
C HIS A 553 -3.55 1.72 -5.11
N THR A 554 -2.96 1.39 -6.26
CA THR A 554 -3.28 1.93 -7.59
C THR A 554 -4.78 1.83 -7.89
N GLY A 555 -5.45 0.75 -7.45
CA GLY A 555 -6.89 0.57 -7.59
C GLY A 555 -7.69 1.63 -6.82
N CYS A 556 -7.34 1.89 -5.56
CA CYS A 556 -7.95 2.95 -4.76
C CYS A 556 -7.70 4.35 -5.38
N LEU A 557 -6.48 4.61 -5.86
CA LEU A 557 -6.12 5.89 -6.47
C LEU A 557 -6.97 6.18 -7.70
N PHE A 558 -7.02 5.23 -8.63
CA PHE A 558 -7.68 5.38 -9.92
C PHE A 558 -9.21 5.34 -9.79
N VAL A 559 -9.77 4.56 -8.85
CA VAL A 559 -11.23 4.60 -8.57
C VAL A 559 -11.61 5.92 -7.92
N ALA A 560 -10.88 6.42 -6.92
CA ALA A 560 -11.15 7.73 -6.34
C ALA A 560 -11.13 8.83 -7.41
N ASN A 561 -10.09 8.86 -8.25
CA ASN A 561 -9.99 9.77 -9.41
C ASN A 561 -11.07 9.57 -10.47
N ALA A 562 -11.78 8.44 -10.51
CA ALA A 562 -12.90 8.21 -11.42
C ALA A 562 -14.24 8.64 -10.82
N VAL A 563 -14.39 8.63 -9.49
CA VAL A 563 -15.69 8.92 -8.83
C VAL A 563 -15.79 10.32 -8.23
N ILE A 564 -14.66 10.98 -7.95
CA ILE A 564 -14.65 12.37 -7.45
C ILE A 564 -15.31 13.35 -8.43
N ARG A 565 -15.27 13.05 -9.73
CA ARG A 565 -15.82 13.87 -10.82
C ARG A 565 -17.00 13.19 -11.56
N ASP A 566 -17.52 12.09 -11.02
CA ASP A 566 -18.68 11.35 -11.56
C ASP A 566 -19.96 11.80 -10.83
N GLU A 567 -20.44 13.00 -11.18
CA GLU A 567 -21.72 13.57 -10.70
C GLU A 567 -22.94 12.72 -11.11
N THR A 568 -22.78 11.86 -12.14
CA THR A 568 -23.89 11.09 -12.73
C THR A 568 -24.27 9.86 -11.91
N SER A 569 -23.33 9.32 -11.15
CA SER A 569 -23.46 8.06 -10.42
C SER A 569 -23.79 8.30 -8.94
N PRO A 570 -24.97 7.87 -8.43
CA PRO A 570 -25.32 8.04 -7.02
C PRO A 570 -24.42 7.22 -6.07
N THR A 571 -23.68 6.22 -6.58
CA THR A 571 -22.73 5.41 -5.80
C THR A 571 -21.31 5.99 -5.78
N SER A 572 -21.04 7.12 -6.44
CA SER A 572 -19.70 7.73 -6.51
C SER A 572 -19.11 7.99 -5.12
N ARG A 573 -19.92 8.55 -4.21
CA ARG A 573 -19.53 8.81 -2.83
C ARG A 573 -19.26 7.54 -2.01
N LEU A 574 -20.01 6.46 -2.24
CA LEU A 574 -19.78 5.14 -1.62
C LEU A 574 -18.43 4.56 -2.09
N HIS A 575 -18.15 4.61 -3.38
CA HIS A 575 -16.88 4.14 -3.93
C HIS A 575 -15.68 4.98 -3.47
N PHE A 576 -15.86 6.29 -3.30
CA PHE A 576 -14.84 7.18 -2.73
C PHE A 576 -14.47 6.76 -1.29
N TRP A 577 -15.46 6.64 -0.41
CA TRP A 577 -15.24 6.21 0.97
C TRP A 577 -14.62 4.80 1.06
N ARG A 578 -15.00 3.90 0.14
CA ARG A 578 -14.39 2.58 0.02
C ARG A 578 -12.90 2.63 -0.33
N CYS A 579 -12.47 3.59 -1.15
CA CYS A 579 -11.07 3.81 -1.47
C CYS A 579 -10.30 4.44 -0.30
N LEU A 580 -10.90 5.41 0.40
CA LEU A 580 -10.31 6.03 1.59
C LEU A 580 -10.17 5.02 2.74
N TYR A 581 -11.15 4.14 2.96
CA TYR A 581 -11.02 3.01 3.88
C TYR A 581 -9.85 2.08 3.49
N GLY A 582 -9.71 1.77 2.20
CA GLY A 582 -8.56 1.02 1.68
C GLY A 582 -7.21 1.66 2.02
N TYR A 583 -7.11 2.99 1.96
CA TYR A 583 -5.94 3.73 2.43
C TYR A 583 -5.80 3.72 3.96
N LYS A 584 -6.88 3.88 4.72
CA LYS A 584 -6.90 3.79 6.19
C LYS A 584 -6.35 2.43 6.68
N SER A 585 -6.68 1.33 5.99
CA SER A 585 -6.11 -0.01 6.25
C SER A 585 -4.62 -0.17 5.88
N LEU A 586 -4.08 0.68 5.00
CA LEU A 586 -2.69 0.65 4.54
C LEU A 586 -1.79 1.62 5.30
N TYR A 587 -2.34 2.68 5.90
CA TYR A 587 -1.59 3.71 6.62
C TYR A 587 -0.62 3.19 7.71
N PRO A 588 -0.94 2.16 8.53
CA PRO A 588 0.01 1.60 9.50
C PRO A 588 1.32 1.06 8.92
N LYS A 589 1.40 0.93 7.58
CA LYS A 589 2.57 0.48 6.80
C LYS A 589 3.33 1.62 6.13
N SER A 590 2.69 2.77 5.90
CA SER A 590 3.17 3.78 4.98
C SER A 590 2.72 5.19 5.35
N THR A 591 3.69 6.08 5.58
CA THR A 591 3.47 7.51 5.82
C THR A 591 2.90 8.21 4.59
N LEU A 592 3.39 7.86 3.40
CA LEU A 592 2.92 8.36 2.10
C LEU A 592 1.39 8.23 1.94
N VAL A 593 0.79 7.19 2.51
CA VAL A 593 -0.67 6.96 2.45
C VAL A 593 -1.49 8.06 3.15
N LYS A 594 -0.99 8.68 4.23
CA LYS A 594 -1.64 9.85 4.87
C LYS A 594 -1.67 11.04 3.90
N SER A 595 -0.59 11.28 3.17
CA SER A 595 -0.49 12.37 2.19
C SER A 595 -1.35 12.12 0.94
N ILE A 596 -1.42 10.87 0.44
CA ILE A 596 -2.35 10.50 -0.64
C ILE A 596 -3.81 10.70 -0.17
N ALA A 597 -4.15 10.30 1.05
CA ALA A 597 -5.49 10.50 1.60
C ALA A 597 -5.85 12.00 1.71
N LYS A 598 -4.94 12.86 2.19
CA LYS A 598 -5.14 14.32 2.18
C LYS A 598 -5.44 14.85 0.77
N GLY A 599 -4.64 14.46 -0.23
CA GLY A 599 -4.86 14.91 -1.61
C GLY A 599 -6.22 14.48 -2.18
N LEU A 600 -6.63 13.23 -1.94
CA LEU A 600 -7.95 12.74 -2.37
C LEU A 600 -9.11 13.39 -1.62
N LEU A 601 -8.97 13.70 -0.33
CA LEU A 601 -9.96 14.44 0.45
C LEU A 601 -10.07 15.90 -0.02
N LEU A 602 -8.95 16.57 -0.34
CA LEU A 602 -8.93 17.91 -0.92
C LEU A 602 -9.72 17.94 -2.24
N MET A 603 -9.40 17.03 -3.16
CA MET A 603 -10.11 16.90 -4.44
C MET A 603 -11.62 16.67 -4.22
N ALA A 604 -12.00 15.76 -3.32
CA ALA A 604 -13.40 15.45 -3.04
C ALA A 604 -14.18 16.62 -2.39
N VAL A 605 -13.51 17.51 -1.65
CA VAL A 605 -14.12 18.75 -1.14
C VAL A 605 -14.25 19.79 -2.26
N MET A 606 -13.22 19.95 -3.11
CA MET A 606 -13.24 20.89 -4.23
C MET A 606 -14.33 20.58 -5.26
N GLU A 607 -14.55 19.29 -5.55
CA GLU A 607 -15.62 18.82 -6.45
C GLU A 607 -16.97 18.56 -5.71
N ASN A 608 -17.11 19.01 -4.46
CA ASN A 608 -18.35 18.96 -3.65
C ASN A 608 -18.92 17.54 -3.34
N LEU A 609 -18.14 16.47 -3.50
CA LEU A 609 -18.55 15.09 -3.17
C LEU A 609 -18.67 14.87 -1.63
N ILE A 610 -17.84 15.58 -0.85
CA ILE A 610 -17.78 15.51 0.62
C ILE A 610 -17.67 16.93 1.21
N THR A 611 -18.05 17.11 2.47
CA THR A 611 -17.91 18.42 3.13
C THR A 611 -16.54 18.59 3.81
N LYS A 612 -16.19 19.85 4.14
CA LYS A 612 -14.99 20.20 4.92
C LYS A 612 -14.96 19.48 6.27
N GLU A 613 -16.11 19.37 6.93
CA GLU A 613 -16.29 18.69 8.22
C GLU A 613 -16.00 17.19 8.11
N GLU A 614 -16.37 16.56 6.99
CA GLU A 614 -16.15 15.14 6.73
C GLU A 614 -14.67 14.87 6.45
N ALA A 615 -14.04 15.72 5.64
CA ALA A 615 -12.60 15.66 5.37
C ALA A 615 -11.75 15.84 6.65
N CYS A 616 -12.08 16.83 7.49
CA CYS A 616 -11.42 17.04 8.79
C CYS A 616 -11.62 15.86 9.75
N ARG A 617 -12.83 15.28 9.80
CA ARG A 617 -13.14 14.11 10.65
C ARG A 617 -12.32 12.91 10.24
N GLU A 618 -12.35 12.56 8.96
CA GLU A 618 -11.70 11.35 8.44
C GLU A 618 -10.17 11.43 8.50
N ILE A 619 -9.54 12.58 8.21
CA ILE A 619 -8.09 12.71 8.39
C ILE A 619 -7.68 12.67 9.88
N GLY A 620 -8.55 13.13 10.78
CA GLY A 620 -8.38 13.01 12.23
C GLY A 620 -8.45 11.58 12.75
N GLU A 621 -9.13 10.68 12.03
CA GLU A 621 -9.18 9.24 12.33
C GLU A 621 -7.98 8.45 11.77
N PHE A 622 -7.04 9.07 11.03
CA PHE A 622 -5.73 8.48 10.78
C PHE A 622 -4.88 8.61 12.05
N PRO A 623 -4.45 7.51 12.71
CA PRO A 623 -3.73 7.57 13.98
C PRO A 623 -2.55 8.54 13.96
N SER A 624 -2.43 9.39 14.99
CA SER A 624 -1.40 10.43 15.11
C SER A 624 0.01 9.84 15.26
N GLY A 625 0.60 9.45 14.13
CA GLY A 625 1.83 8.67 14.01
C GLY A 625 3.09 9.48 14.25
N ASN A 626 3.28 9.93 15.49
CA ASN A 626 4.47 10.64 15.96
C ASN A 626 4.86 11.87 15.12
N ASP A 627 3.85 12.67 14.73
CA ASP A 627 4.01 13.97 14.09
C ASP A 627 4.88 14.97 14.94
N GLY A 628 5.23 14.61 16.18
CA GLY A 628 6.06 15.39 17.12
C GLY A 628 7.56 15.07 17.19
N GLU A 629 8.02 13.88 16.77
CA GLU A 629 9.48 13.55 16.71
C GLU A 629 10.05 13.54 15.28
N HIS A 630 9.19 13.59 14.27
CA HIS A 630 9.57 13.85 12.87
C HIS A 630 8.94 15.16 12.37
N SER A 631 9.15 16.23 13.14
CA SER A 631 8.86 17.63 12.75
C SER A 631 9.91 18.24 11.81
N HIS A 632 10.74 17.41 11.18
CA HIS A 632 11.20 17.71 9.84
C HIS A 632 9.99 17.57 8.92
N ALA A 633 9.58 18.66 8.27
CA ALA A 633 8.63 18.55 7.16
C ALA A 633 9.11 17.44 6.22
N MET A 634 8.20 16.52 5.87
CA MET A 634 8.50 15.38 4.99
C MET A 634 9.23 15.94 3.77
N GLU A 635 10.50 15.55 3.56
CA GLU A 635 11.33 16.16 2.50
C GLU A 635 10.53 16.11 1.21
N PRO A 636 10.24 17.26 0.56
CA PRO A 636 9.27 17.33 -0.52
C PRO A 636 9.63 16.25 -1.52
N THR A 637 8.71 15.30 -1.73
CA THR A 637 9.05 13.90 -2.00
C THR A 637 9.71 13.72 -3.38
N GLU A 638 9.87 14.79 -4.17
CA GLU A 638 10.29 14.83 -5.58
C GLU A 638 9.49 13.85 -6.46
N ALA A 639 8.34 13.42 -5.93
CA ALA A 639 7.52 12.27 -6.28
C ALA A 639 8.12 11.37 -7.38
N CYS A 640 7.71 11.53 -8.63
CA CYS A 640 6.73 12.50 -9.12
C CYS A 640 5.29 11.99 -8.98
N PHE A 641 4.99 11.24 -7.90
CA PHE A 641 3.73 10.55 -7.65
C PHE A 641 2.52 11.47 -7.73
N VAL A 642 1.73 11.27 -8.79
CA VAL A 642 0.52 12.03 -9.11
C VAL A 642 -0.65 11.50 -8.27
N VAL A 643 -1.41 12.40 -7.66
CA VAL A 643 -2.66 12.07 -6.96
C VAL A 643 -3.89 12.54 -7.72
N ASP A 644 -3.85 13.72 -8.36
CA ASP A 644 -4.88 14.16 -9.31
C ASP A 644 -4.48 13.79 -10.75
N LEU A 645 -5.11 12.75 -11.30
CA LEU A 645 -4.79 12.19 -12.61
C LEU A 645 -5.24 13.06 -13.79
N ASP A 646 -6.12 14.05 -13.57
CA ASP A 646 -6.50 15.03 -14.59
C ASP A 646 -5.52 16.20 -14.58
N LEU A 647 -5.27 16.78 -13.40
CA LEU A 647 -4.36 17.90 -13.22
C LEU A 647 -2.95 17.55 -13.69
N GLY A 648 -2.50 16.30 -13.48
CA GLY A 648 -1.18 15.83 -13.90
C GLY A 648 -0.89 15.92 -15.41
N LEU A 649 -1.93 15.99 -16.25
CA LEU A 649 -1.78 16.15 -17.71
C LEU A 649 -1.45 17.60 -18.12
N SER A 650 -1.69 18.58 -17.24
CA SER A 650 -1.53 20.02 -17.50
C SER A 650 -0.61 20.75 -16.52
N ASP A 651 -0.68 20.42 -15.23
CA ASP A 651 0.28 20.83 -14.19
C ASP A 651 0.72 19.61 -13.38
N ALA A 652 1.84 19.04 -13.81
CA ALA A 652 2.43 17.90 -13.13
C ALA A 652 2.82 18.22 -11.68
N VAL A 653 3.19 19.46 -11.33
CA VAL A 653 3.63 19.79 -9.96
C VAL A 653 2.43 19.95 -9.03
N GLY A 654 1.42 20.72 -9.42
CA GLY A 654 0.18 20.86 -8.65
C GLY A 654 -0.53 19.53 -8.41
N SER A 655 -0.38 18.56 -9.32
CA SER A 655 -0.95 17.21 -9.20
C SER A 655 -0.24 16.26 -8.20
N HIS A 656 0.96 16.63 -7.72
CA HIS A 656 1.76 15.76 -6.86
C HIS A 656 1.16 15.61 -5.47
N VAL A 657 1.41 14.43 -4.87
CA VAL A 657 1.03 14.11 -3.48
C VAL A 657 1.43 15.18 -2.46
N ASP A 658 2.61 15.80 -2.63
CA ASP A 658 3.12 16.81 -1.70
C ASP A 658 2.33 18.13 -1.78
N SER A 659 2.13 18.62 -3.01
CA SER A 659 1.42 19.88 -3.27
C SER A 659 -0.05 19.81 -2.87
N LEU A 660 -0.70 18.67 -3.09
CA LEU A 660 -2.09 18.44 -2.66
C LEU A 660 -2.21 18.20 -1.15
N ALA A 661 -1.22 17.53 -0.52
CA ALA A 661 -1.21 17.37 0.94
C ALA A 661 -0.93 18.69 1.69
N GLN A 662 -0.06 19.55 1.17
CA GLN A 662 0.17 20.89 1.72
C GLN A 662 -1.05 21.79 1.49
N SER A 663 -1.64 21.76 0.29
CA SER A 663 -2.86 22.54 -0.02
C SER A 663 -4.07 22.10 0.81
N PHE A 664 -4.14 20.82 1.18
CA PHE A 664 -5.07 20.33 2.19
C PHE A 664 -4.77 20.99 3.54
N ASP A 665 -3.56 20.83 4.08
CA ASP A 665 -3.22 21.37 5.40
C ASP A 665 -3.49 22.88 5.47
N ASP A 666 -3.04 23.66 4.49
CA ASP A 666 -3.29 25.10 4.37
C ASP A 666 -4.80 25.45 4.34
N MET A 667 -5.63 24.65 3.65
CA MET A 667 -7.08 24.85 3.58
C MET A 667 -7.83 24.46 4.86
N PHE A 668 -7.27 23.56 5.67
CA PHE A 668 -7.92 23.02 6.88
C PHE A 668 -7.27 23.46 8.21
N MET A 669 -6.24 24.34 8.18
CA MET A 669 -5.62 24.97 9.37
C MET A 669 -6.66 25.48 10.38
N ASP A 670 -7.61 26.30 9.92
CA ASP A 670 -8.62 27.00 10.74
C ASP A 670 -9.59 26.09 11.52
N TYR A 671 -9.52 24.77 11.34
CA TYR A 671 -10.38 23.79 12.01
C TYR A 671 -9.72 23.11 13.23
N ASN A 672 -8.49 23.50 13.58
CA ASN A 672 -7.70 22.91 14.68
C ASN A 672 -7.41 23.86 15.85
N GLU A 673 -7.99 25.07 15.87
CA GLU A 673 -7.99 26.01 17.01
C GLU A 673 -9.33 26.03 17.77
#